data_AF-A0A2I1HKU3-F1
#
_entry.id   AF-A0A2I1HKU3-F1
#
_cell.length_a   1.000
_cell.length_b   1.000
_cell.length_c   1.000
_cell.angle_alpha   90.00
_cell.angle_beta   90.00
_cell.angle_gamma   90.00
#
_symmetry.space_group_name_H-M   'P 1'
#
loop_
_entity.id
_entity.type
_entity.pdbx_description
1 polymer ?
#
loop_
_entity_poly.entity_id
_entity_poly.type
_entity_poly.pdbx_seq_one_letter_code
_entity_poly.pdbx_strand_id
1 'polypeptide(L)'
;MNNPEANDNEILEKCKESLIAIASADGIIRAELSILEQDEVDRWKHVYFNQHHNCLSNYFDALLGLFDPEGQLVIINTFSKIYTDFKSSLQDYLRYQAHNLSMIKTEVQISKIVKDFFFESMDQVLILQCDINTINIKCVKLAKYIIEQFRSEFLAKKETYEMNMPIKHACIIFHIRRDYESNLIKSNFICGWKQITIESLKSLEAPLMDFLDKPLYEIINSEFFEKIVGSTKPFEKILKDELLWCLSCIKYQHSNVNYIRKTAQIMTFHEFIKKESADDNEYVNLKSLFEEFAISWNSIISHIDQYQSEELLNKPHMNLELPVIFGLVEQKNNGIYLCAILDFLIKLHNEFLDDIINIPIEECKSLNFIKNLSWNYLNSKMYFIISTVAQAQDDNFINYEWNDKILKYNQRNMGIKGNVNFIFDLQKIEMKLARKLVLDKVYFKMENNQFYLKNFSFKYELFHNSPKILFDIKKVLLQVPIPGDKILMILAFFQQSNSSIILNSSTNLVNLSDLLFLFEIMLCFIKELSIQNNNMLILDFVDQWLKLARYNIASIDILKEFSLKHIIAYYVLIEEQVANSIIHNIDDKFKIPLMQQMKDSINKAVSYNSQNQQLIPARALVLALKRFIYRFLLVNSNIENQNLNTYILDFTLDLWTDDIKQELIKKLFPTCLLVSHAYNAYTFIVNEIEGEENNESFASAYSLTARKNLIKKFKKFTS
;
A
#
# COMPACT_ATOMS: atom_id res chain seq x y z
N MET A 1 -28.38 -35.91 5.50
CA MET A 1 -27.98 -36.99 6.44
C MET A 1 -29.14 -37.27 7.36
N ASN A 2 -29.88 -38.35 7.14
CA ASN A 2 -30.74 -38.97 8.16
C ASN A 2 -30.33 -40.43 8.18
N ASN A 3 -29.31 -40.77 8.98
CA ASN A 3 -28.97 -42.16 9.22
C ASN A 3 -29.39 -42.49 10.67
N PRO A 4 -30.56 -43.13 10.87
CA PRO A 4 -31.13 -43.37 12.21
C PRO A 4 -30.34 -44.38 13.06
N GLU A 5 -29.23 -44.94 12.54
CA GLU A 5 -28.36 -45.90 13.24
C GLU A 5 -26.97 -45.33 13.61
N ALA A 6 -26.68 -44.06 13.31
CA ALA A 6 -25.38 -43.47 13.65
C ALA A 6 -25.31 -43.09 15.14
N ASN A 7 -24.27 -43.54 15.84
CA ASN A 7 -23.99 -43.18 17.24
C ASN A 7 -23.79 -41.65 17.35
N ASP A 8 -24.40 -41.01 18.35
CA ASP A 8 -24.30 -39.55 18.58
C ASP A 8 -22.83 -39.07 18.61
N ASN A 9 -21.92 -39.89 19.15
CA ASN A 9 -20.49 -39.59 19.16
C ASN A 9 -19.86 -39.62 17.76
N GLU A 10 -20.30 -40.52 16.88
CA GLU A 10 -19.82 -40.58 15.50
C GLU A 10 -20.31 -39.37 14.68
N ILE A 11 -21.55 -38.93 14.93
CA ILE A 11 -22.11 -37.72 14.31
C ILE A 11 -21.32 -36.49 14.77
N LEU A 12 -21.07 -36.36 16.08
CA LEU A 12 -20.30 -35.26 16.65
C LEU A 12 -18.89 -35.18 16.04
N GLU A 13 -18.20 -36.30 15.93
CA GLU A 13 -16.86 -36.35 15.35
C GLU A 13 -16.84 -35.96 13.87
N LYS A 14 -17.81 -36.42 13.07
CA LYS A 14 -17.95 -35.99 11.66
C LYS A 14 -18.29 -34.50 11.53
N CYS A 15 -19.06 -33.95 12.46
CA CYS A 15 -19.34 -32.52 12.51
C CYS A 15 -18.07 -31.71 12.80
N LYS A 16 -17.26 -32.14 13.77
CA LYS A 16 -15.97 -31.51 14.07
C LYS A 16 -15.02 -31.60 12.88
N GLU A 17 -14.90 -32.77 12.26
CA GLU A 17 -14.07 -32.95 11.06
C GLU A 17 -14.50 -32.01 9.92
N SER A 18 -15.80 -31.83 9.72
CA SER A 18 -16.34 -30.90 8.71
C SER A 18 -16.02 -29.43 9.02
N LEU A 19 -15.99 -29.05 10.31
CA LEU A 19 -15.59 -27.69 10.74
C LEU A 19 -14.09 -27.47 10.58
N ILE A 20 -13.27 -28.47 10.88
CA ILE A 20 -11.83 -28.42 10.69
C ILE A 20 -11.48 -28.30 9.20
N ALA A 21 -12.20 -28.99 8.31
CA ALA A 21 -11.99 -28.92 6.87
C ALA A 21 -12.19 -27.52 6.27
N ILE A 22 -13.02 -26.67 6.90
CA ILE A 22 -13.24 -25.28 6.44
C ILE A 22 -12.36 -24.26 7.18
N ALA A 23 -11.60 -24.68 8.18
CA ALA A 23 -10.71 -23.81 8.93
C ALA A 23 -9.50 -23.38 8.08
N SER A 24 -8.96 -22.21 8.42
CA SER A 24 -7.67 -21.73 7.90
C SER A 24 -6.52 -22.25 8.76
N ALA A 25 -5.34 -22.39 8.16
CA ALA A 25 -4.16 -22.94 8.82
C ALA A 25 -3.72 -22.07 10.00
N ASP A 26 -3.85 -20.74 9.86
CA ASP A 26 -3.59 -19.79 10.94
C ASP A 26 -4.60 -19.93 12.10
N GLY A 27 -5.86 -20.26 11.79
CA GLY A 27 -6.89 -20.54 12.79
C GLY A 27 -6.60 -21.80 13.59
N ILE A 28 -6.11 -22.85 12.93
CA ILE A 28 -5.71 -24.10 13.57
C ILE A 28 -4.48 -23.91 14.46
N ILE A 29 -3.48 -23.13 14.01
CA ILE A 29 -2.29 -22.83 14.83
C ILE A 29 -2.69 -21.99 16.06
N ARG A 30 -3.54 -20.98 15.90
CA ARG A 30 -4.02 -20.17 17.03
C ARG A 30 -4.89 -20.96 18.02
N ALA A 31 -5.43 -22.12 17.63
CA ALA A 31 -6.25 -22.94 18.51
C ALA A 31 -5.48 -23.43 19.75
N GLU A 32 -4.14 -23.47 19.70
CA GLU A 32 -3.26 -23.76 20.86
C GLU A 32 -3.42 -22.76 22.02
N LEU A 33 -3.88 -21.55 21.72
CA LEU A 33 -4.16 -20.50 22.71
C LEU A 33 -5.65 -20.40 23.05
N SER A 34 -6.47 -21.37 22.61
CA SER A 34 -7.92 -21.35 22.82
C SER A 34 -8.33 -21.93 24.18
N ILE A 35 -9.65 -21.95 24.42
CA ILE A 35 -10.25 -22.51 25.64
C ILE A 35 -10.34 -24.05 25.57
N LEU A 36 -10.08 -24.66 24.41
CA LEU A 36 -10.16 -26.10 24.19
C LEU A 36 -9.03 -26.84 24.93
N GLU A 37 -9.28 -28.11 25.26
CA GLU A 37 -8.25 -28.96 25.88
C GLU A 37 -7.10 -29.22 24.90
N GLN A 38 -5.86 -29.20 25.41
CA GLN A 38 -4.66 -29.32 24.58
C GLN A 38 -4.65 -30.63 23.76
N ASP A 39 -5.08 -31.75 24.36
CA ASP A 39 -5.16 -33.05 23.67
C ASP A 39 -6.13 -33.02 22.48
N GLU A 40 -7.22 -32.25 22.58
CA GLU A 40 -8.18 -32.05 21.49
C GLU A 40 -7.60 -31.15 20.39
N VAL A 41 -6.91 -30.08 20.77
CA VAL A 41 -6.21 -29.18 19.84
C VAL A 41 -5.14 -29.94 19.06
N ASP A 42 -4.29 -30.69 19.74
CA ASP A 42 -3.19 -31.45 19.11
C ASP A 42 -3.74 -32.52 18.16
N ARG A 43 -4.82 -33.20 18.54
CA ARG A 43 -5.51 -34.17 17.68
C ARG A 43 -6.04 -33.50 16.41
N TRP A 44 -6.74 -32.38 16.51
CA TRP A 44 -7.30 -31.70 15.33
C TRP A 44 -6.23 -30.98 14.50
N LYS A 45 -5.16 -30.48 15.11
CA LYS A 45 -3.96 -29.98 14.42
C LYS A 45 -3.35 -31.09 13.55
N HIS A 46 -3.16 -32.28 14.13
CA HIS A 46 -2.67 -33.46 13.41
C HIS A 46 -3.63 -33.89 12.29
N VAL A 47 -4.94 -33.87 12.51
CA VAL A 47 -5.93 -34.19 11.46
C VAL A 47 -5.88 -33.16 10.33
N TYR A 48 -5.87 -31.87 10.65
CA TYR A 48 -5.84 -30.79 9.65
C TYR A 48 -4.61 -30.86 8.73
N PHE A 49 -3.42 -31.05 9.30
CA PHE A 49 -2.19 -31.07 8.50
C PHE A 49 -1.95 -32.39 7.74
N ASN A 50 -2.63 -33.47 8.13
CA ASN A 50 -2.69 -34.70 7.34
C ASN A 50 -3.83 -34.69 6.31
N GLN A 51 -4.84 -33.83 6.47
CA GLN A 51 -5.83 -33.56 5.43
C GLN A 51 -5.15 -32.75 4.29
N HIS A 52 -5.52 -33.04 3.05
CA HIS A 52 -4.84 -32.51 1.85
C HIS A 52 -5.20 -31.03 1.54
N HIS A 53 -4.90 -30.12 2.47
CA HIS A 53 -5.14 -28.66 2.34
C HIS A 53 -4.04 -27.89 1.60
N ASN A 54 -2.93 -28.56 1.27
CA ASN A 54 -1.71 -27.91 0.78
C ASN A 54 -1.88 -27.26 -0.60
N CYS A 55 -2.53 -27.95 -1.54
CA CYS A 55 -2.78 -27.43 -2.88
C CYS A 55 -3.92 -28.18 -3.57
N LEU A 56 -4.38 -27.62 -4.70
CA LEU A 56 -5.51 -28.15 -5.44
C LEU A 56 -5.22 -29.54 -6.04
N SER A 57 -4.00 -29.79 -6.53
CA SER A 57 -3.58 -31.11 -7.05
C SER A 57 -3.64 -32.19 -5.99
N ASN A 58 -2.99 -31.97 -4.83
CA ASN A 58 -2.99 -32.93 -3.73
C ASN A 58 -4.42 -33.28 -3.27
N TYR A 59 -5.32 -32.29 -3.27
CA TYR A 59 -6.72 -32.53 -2.92
C TYR A 59 -7.42 -33.41 -3.96
N PHE A 60 -7.26 -33.13 -5.26
CA PHE A 60 -7.87 -33.96 -6.30
C PHE A 60 -7.27 -35.35 -6.39
N ASP A 61 -5.98 -35.52 -6.09
CA ASP A 61 -5.33 -36.84 -6.07
C ASP A 61 -5.88 -37.73 -4.97
N ALA A 62 -6.07 -37.17 -3.78
CA ALA A 62 -6.73 -37.86 -2.67
C ALA A 62 -8.20 -38.14 -2.99
N LEU A 63 -8.89 -37.20 -3.64
CA LEU A 63 -10.30 -37.32 -3.99
C LEU A 63 -10.56 -38.36 -5.09
N LEU A 64 -9.67 -38.48 -6.07
CA LEU A 64 -9.72 -39.52 -7.11
C LEU A 64 -9.35 -40.91 -6.57
N GLY A 65 -8.57 -40.97 -5.48
CA GLY A 65 -8.28 -42.21 -4.77
C GLY A 65 -9.47 -42.77 -3.97
N LEU A 66 -10.45 -41.92 -3.62
CA LEU A 66 -11.70 -42.32 -2.96
C LEU A 66 -12.72 -42.77 -4.01
N PHE A 67 -13.04 -44.07 -4.03
CA PHE A 67 -14.08 -44.60 -4.91
C PHE A 67 -15.47 -44.10 -4.47
N ASP A 68 -15.96 -43.07 -5.14
CA ASP A 68 -17.36 -42.63 -5.08
C ASP A 68 -18.04 -42.84 -6.45
N PRO A 69 -18.97 -43.80 -6.58
CA PRO A 69 -19.63 -44.10 -7.86
C PRO A 69 -20.49 -42.94 -8.39
N GLU A 70 -20.92 -42.01 -7.53
CA GLU A 70 -21.78 -40.89 -7.91
C GLU A 70 -21.01 -39.59 -8.25
N GLY A 71 -19.68 -39.60 -8.03
CA GLY A 71 -18.83 -38.43 -8.18
C GLY A 71 -19.06 -37.35 -7.11
N GLN A 72 -18.03 -36.57 -6.85
CA GLN A 72 -18.01 -35.63 -5.72
C GLN A 72 -18.44 -34.22 -6.12
N LEU A 73 -19.19 -33.57 -5.23
CA LEU A 73 -19.59 -32.16 -5.32
C LEU A 73 -18.90 -31.37 -4.20
N VAL A 74 -18.00 -30.46 -4.59
CA VAL A 74 -17.11 -29.78 -3.64
C VAL A 74 -17.19 -28.27 -3.78
N ILE A 75 -17.19 -27.57 -2.65
CA ILE A 75 -16.95 -26.13 -2.57
C ILE A 75 -15.58 -25.92 -1.95
N ILE A 76 -14.71 -25.19 -2.66
CA ILE A 76 -13.35 -24.88 -2.21
C ILE A 76 -13.27 -23.39 -1.90
N ASN A 77 -12.95 -23.06 -0.66
CA ASN A 77 -12.60 -21.70 -0.24
C ASN A 77 -11.10 -21.48 -0.42
N THR A 78 -10.70 -20.39 -1.07
CA THR A 78 -9.28 -20.09 -1.28
C THR A 78 -8.97 -18.61 -1.15
N PHE A 79 -7.74 -18.29 -0.74
CA PHE A 79 -7.20 -16.93 -0.75
C PHE A 79 -6.42 -16.62 -2.04
N SER A 80 -6.31 -17.59 -2.95
CA SER A 80 -5.64 -17.42 -4.24
C SER A 80 -6.40 -16.48 -5.16
N LYS A 81 -5.71 -15.86 -6.12
CA LYS A 81 -6.34 -14.97 -7.12
C LYS A 81 -7.24 -15.77 -8.09
N ILE A 82 -8.27 -15.13 -8.64
CA ILE A 82 -9.18 -15.77 -9.60
C ILE A 82 -8.49 -16.19 -10.90
N TYR A 83 -7.46 -15.46 -11.34
CA TYR A 83 -6.69 -15.79 -12.54
C TYR A 83 -5.50 -16.73 -12.28
N THR A 84 -5.55 -17.52 -11.21
CA THR A 84 -4.48 -18.49 -10.91
C THR A 84 -4.45 -19.55 -12.02
N ASP A 85 -3.28 -19.76 -12.62
CA ASP A 85 -3.11 -20.73 -13.71
C ASP A 85 -3.28 -22.17 -13.21
N PHE A 86 -4.43 -22.76 -13.52
CA PHE A 86 -4.73 -24.16 -13.20
C PHE A 86 -3.79 -25.14 -13.89
N LYS A 87 -3.19 -24.78 -15.04
CA LYS A 87 -2.23 -25.65 -15.74
C LYS A 87 -0.97 -25.87 -14.91
N SER A 88 -0.58 -24.88 -14.12
CA SER A 88 0.52 -25.00 -13.15
C SER A 88 0.12 -25.68 -11.84
N SER A 89 -1.18 -25.82 -11.57
CA SER A 89 -1.71 -26.26 -10.26
C SER A 89 -2.30 -27.68 -10.29
N LEU A 90 -2.78 -28.13 -11.44
CA LEU A 90 -3.32 -29.46 -11.71
C LEU A 90 -2.37 -30.18 -12.69
N GLN A 91 -1.98 -31.40 -12.37
CA GLN A 91 -1.06 -32.19 -13.20
C GLN A 91 -1.71 -32.57 -14.55
N ASP A 92 -0.89 -32.75 -15.59
CA ASP A 92 -1.33 -32.93 -16.99
C ASP A 92 -2.26 -34.13 -17.26
N TYR A 93 -2.46 -35.06 -16.31
CA TYR A 93 -3.36 -36.21 -16.48
C TYR A 93 -4.84 -35.91 -16.20
N LEU A 94 -5.15 -34.83 -15.48
CA LEU A 94 -6.50 -34.55 -15.04
C LEU A 94 -7.23 -33.70 -16.10
N ARG A 95 -8.25 -34.29 -16.74
CA ARG A 95 -9.06 -33.58 -17.75
C ARG A 95 -10.13 -32.74 -17.05
N TYR A 96 -10.06 -31.42 -17.17
CA TYR A 96 -10.98 -30.51 -16.50
C TYR A 96 -11.49 -29.39 -17.43
N GLN A 97 -12.65 -28.83 -17.07
CA GLN A 97 -13.20 -27.60 -17.64
C GLN A 97 -13.23 -26.54 -16.55
N ALA A 98 -12.58 -25.39 -16.77
CA ALA A 98 -12.59 -24.28 -15.82
C ALA A 98 -13.27 -23.05 -16.43
N HIS A 99 -14.29 -22.54 -15.74
CA HIS A 99 -15.04 -21.35 -16.17
C HIS A 99 -15.17 -20.34 -15.04
N ASN A 100 -15.03 -19.06 -15.36
CA ASN A 100 -15.31 -17.99 -14.42
C ASN A 100 -16.80 -17.63 -14.48
N LEU A 101 -17.48 -17.74 -13.34
CA LEU A 101 -18.91 -17.49 -13.25
C LEU A 101 -19.27 -16.01 -13.56
N SER A 102 -18.35 -15.06 -13.36
CA SER A 102 -18.59 -13.64 -13.71
C SER A 102 -18.68 -13.39 -15.22
N MET A 103 -18.10 -14.27 -16.03
CA MET A 103 -18.15 -14.15 -17.49
C MET A 103 -19.46 -14.72 -18.07
N ILE A 104 -20.21 -15.49 -17.28
CA ILE A 104 -21.47 -16.11 -17.71
C ILE A 104 -22.62 -15.16 -17.39
N LYS A 105 -23.26 -14.63 -18.43
CA LYS A 105 -24.27 -13.57 -18.29
C LYS A 105 -25.71 -14.11 -18.25
N THR A 106 -25.94 -15.33 -18.72
CA THR A 106 -27.30 -15.89 -18.83
C THR A 106 -27.38 -17.31 -18.30
N GLU A 107 -28.56 -17.68 -17.80
CA GLU A 107 -28.86 -19.05 -17.34
C GLU A 107 -28.68 -20.08 -18.48
N VAL A 108 -29.07 -19.72 -19.69
CA VAL A 108 -28.93 -20.59 -20.87
C VAL A 108 -27.46 -20.97 -21.12
N GLN A 109 -26.54 -20.03 -20.91
CA GLN A 109 -25.10 -20.28 -21.10
C GLN A 109 -24.56 -21.27 -20.07
N ILE A 110 -24.87 -21.09 -18.78
CA ILE A 110 -24.41 -22.03 -17.74
C ILE A 110 -25.06 -23.40 -17.87
N SER A 111 -26.36 -23.46 -18.18
CA SER A 111 -27.06 -24.73 -18.42
C SER A 111 -26.45 -25.49 -19.60
N LYS A 112 -26.04 -24.78 -20.65
CA LYS A 112 -25.32 -25.40 -21.78
C LYS A 112 -23.96 -25.96 -21.34
N ILE A 113 -23.13 -25.16 -20.67
CA ILE A 113 -21.81 -25.60 -20.18
C ILE A 113 -21.93 -26.85 -19.31
N VAL A 114 -22.84 -26.85 -18.34
CA VAL A 114 -23.03 -27.98 -17.42
C VAL A 114 -23.57 -29.22 -18.16
N LYS A 115 -24.52 -29.04 -19.07
CA LYS A 115 -25.06 -30.15 -19.88
C LYS A 115 -24.00 -30.77 -20.77
N ASP A 116 -23.22 -29.95 -21.47
CA ASP A 116 -22.15 -30.38 -22.36
C ASP A 116 -21.08 -31.13 -21.54
N PHE A 117 -20.76 -30.67 -20.32
CA PHE A 117 -19.84 -31.37 -19.41
C PHE A 117 -20.30 -32.78 -19.02
N PHE A 118 -21.58 -32.96 -18.63
CA PHE A 118 -22.10 -34.25 -18.18
C PHE A 118 -22.32 -35.24 -19.33
N PHE A 119 -22.84 -34.78 -20.49
CA PHE A 119 -23.31 -35.68 -21.55
C PHE A 119 -22.44 -35.73 -22.79
N GLU A 120 -21.63 -34.69 -23.08
CA GLU A 120 -20.87 -34.60 -24.33
C GLU A 120 -19.35 -34.69 -24.11
N SER A 121 -18.84 -34.20 -22.97
CA SER A 121 -17.41 -34.14 -22.65
C SER A 121 -16.86 -35.45 -22.06
N MET A 122 -15.58 -35.73 -22.30
CA MET A 122 -14.79 -36.78 -21.62
C MET A 122 -14.01 -36.24 -20.41
N ASP A 123 -14.17 -34.97 -20.07
CA ASP A 123 -13.51 -34.34 -18.91
C ASP A 123 -14.10 -34.88 -17.61
N GLN A 124 -13.25 -35.04 -16.59
CA GLN A 124 -13.61 -35.62 -15.30
C GLN A 124 -14.06 -34.57 -14.29
N VAL A 125 -13.56 -33.34 -14.39
CA VAL A 125 -13.81 -32.29 -13.39
C VAL A 125 -14.32 -30.99 -14.02
N LEU A 126 -15.43 -30.47 -13.50
CA LEU A 126 -15.92 -29.12 -13.80
C LEU A 126 -15.54 -28.18 -12.66
N ILE A 127 -14.86 -27.07 -12.97
CA ILE A 127 -14.43 -26.04 -12.02
C ILE A 127 -15.13 -24.73 -12.38
N LEU A 128 -15.95 -24.22 -11.46
CA LEU A 128 -16.54 -22.89 -11.56
C LEU A 128 -15.88 -21.95 -10.57
N GLN A 129 -15.16 -20.94 -11.07
CA GLN A 129 -14.52 -19.94 -10.24
C GLN A 129 -15.46 -18.77 -9.96
N CYS A 130 -15.49 -18.35 -8.70
CA CYS A 130 -16.33 -17.27 -8.21
C CYS A 130 -15.50 -16.34 -7.31
N ASP A 131 -15.49 -15.04 -7.62
CA ASP A 131 -15.06 -14.02 -6.66
C ASP A 131 -16.28 -13.56 -5.86
N ILE A 132 -16.27 -13.85 -4.56
CA ILE A 132 -17.37 -13.53 -3.64
C ILE A 132 -17.67 -12.03 -3.61
N ASN A 133 -16.69 -11.18 -3.91
CA ASN A 133 -16.86 -9.73 -3.87
C ASN A 133 -17.61 -9.19 -5.09
N THR A 134 -17.57 -9.90 -6.22
CA THR A 134 -18.15 -9.43 -7.49
C THR A 134 -19.44 -10.13 -7.87
N ILE A 135 -19.63 -11.39 -7.43
CA ILE A 135 -20.76 -12.23 -7.84
C ILE A 135 -21.82 -12.30 -6.74
N ASN A 136 -23.08 -12.11 -7.14
CA ASN A 136 -24.22 -12.27 -6.24
C ASN A 136 -24.40 -13.75 -5.83
N ILE A 137 -24.59 -14.01 -4.54
CA ILE A 137 -24.84 -15.36 -3.99
C ILE A 137 -26.02 -16.10 -4.66
N LYS A 138 -26.98 -15.35 -5.24
CA LYS A 138 -28.08 -15.93 -6.04
C LYS A 138 -27.57 -16.68 -7.28
N CYS A 139 -26.53 -16.18 -7.94
CA CYS A 139 -25.92 -16.82 -9.11
C CYS A 139 -25.23 -18.13 -8.74
N VAL A 140 -24.59 -18.17 -7.57
CA VAL A 140 -23.97 -19.40 -7.02
C VAL A 140 -25.05 -20.45 -6.74
N LYS A 141 -26.17 -20.06 -6.11
CA LYS A 141 -27.29 -20.99 -5.86
C LYS A 141 -27.90 -21.53 -7.16
N LEU A 142 -28.02 -20.69 -8.18
CA LEU A 142 -28.49 -21.11 -9.50
C LEU A 142 -27.53 -22.10 -10.16
N ALA A 143 -26.22 -21.79 -10.17
CA ALA A 143 -25.20 -22.69 -10.70
C ALA A 143 -25.22 -24.06 -10.00
N LYS A 144 -25.32 -24.05 -8.66
CA LYS A 144 -25.44 -25.27 -7.85
C LYS A 144 -26.67 -26.09 -8.26
N TYR A 145 -27.84 -25.46 -8.34
CA TYR A 145 -29.09 -26.12 -8.72
C TYR A 145 -28.99 -26.79 -10.11
N ILE A 146 -28.42 -26.07 -11.09
CA ILE A 146 -28.23 -26.57 -12.45
C ILE A 146 -27.29 -27.79 -12.46
N ILE A 147 -26.20 -27.75 -11.71
CA ILE A 147 -25.26 -28.89 -11.58
C ILE A 147 -25.95 -30.09 -10.94
N GLU A 148 -26.70 -29.89 -9.86
CA GLU A 148 -27.44 -30.96 -9.18
C GLU A 148 -28.50 -31.60 -10.08
N GLN A 149 -29.22 -30.78 -10.85
CA GLN A 149 -30.22 -31.25 -11.80
C GLN A 149 -29.58 -32.14 -12.88
N PHE A 150 -28.57 -31.66 -13.58
CA PHE A 150 -27.93 -32.43 -14.66
C PHE A 150 -27.15 -33.64 -14.15
N ARG A 151 -26.58 -33.59 -12.93
CA ARG A 151 -25.97 -34.76 -12.28
C ARG A 151 -27.00 -35.86 -12.05
N SER A 152 -28.17 -35.51 -11.52
CA SER A 152 -29.24 -36.49 -11.25
C SER A 152 -29.71 -37.14 -12.55
N GLU A 153 -29.87 -36.36 -13.62
CA GLU A 153 -30.18 -36.88 -14.96
C GLU A 153 -29.08 -37.79 -15.53
N PHE A 154 -27.81 -37.46 -15.28
CA PHE A 154 -26.66 -38.25 -15.72
C PHE A 154 -26.59 -39.60 -15.00
N LEU A 155 -26.76 -39.61 -13.67
CA LEU A 155 -26.74 -40.84 -12.87
C LEU A 155 -27.89 -41.79 -13.26
N ALA A 156 -29.12 -41.25 -13.41
CA ALA A 156 -30.26 -42.05 -13.84
C ALA A 156 -30.05 -42.72 -15.21
N LYS A 157 -29.39 -42.03 -16.15
CA LYS A 157 -29.07 -42.60 -17.47
C LYS A 157 -27.91 -43.60 -17.43
N LYS A 158 -26.92 -43.39 -16.56
CA LYS A 158 -25.78 -44.31 -16.38
C LYS A 158 -26.21 -45.63 -15.74
N GLU A 159 -27.25 -45.62 -14.91
CA GLU A 159 -27.86 -46.85 -14.36
C GLU A 159 -28.70 -47.62 -15.38
N THR A 160 -29.33 -46.93 -16.34
CA THR A 160 -30.19 -47.57 -17.35
C THR A 160 -29.45 -48.00 -18.61
N TYR A 161 -28.36 -47.34 -18.96
CA TYR A 161 -27.52 -47.62 -20.12
C TYR A 161 -26.08 -47.72 -19.62
N GLU A 162 -25.37 -48.83 -19.87
CA GLU A 162 -23.93 -48.95 -19.61
C GLU A 162 -23.15 -47.93 -20.47
N MET A 163 -23.16 -46.66 -20.05
CA MET A 163 -22.45 -45.59 -20.71
C MET A 163 -20.99 -45.64 -20.29
N ASN A 164 -20.09 -45.76 -21.27
CA ASN A 164 -18.64 -45.76 -21.07
C ASN A 164 -18.09 -44.34 -20.80
N MET A 165 -18.72 -43.62 -19.87
CA MET A 165 -18.38 -42.25 -19.48
C MET A 165 -17.68 -42.25 -18.12
N PRO A 166 -16.63 -41.41 -17.93
CA PRO A 166 -15.92 -41.34 -16.66
C PRO A 166 -16.81 -40.80 -15.54
N ILE A 167 -16.42 -41.06 -14.30
CA ILE A 167 -17.04 -40.44 -13.12
C ILE A 167 -16.81 -38.93 -13.20
N LYS A 168 -17.87 -38.15 -12.96
CA LYS A 168 -17.89 -36.70 -13.12
C LYS A 168 -17.88 -36.03 -11.74
N HIS A 169 -16.94 -35.13 -11.53
CA HIS A 169 -16.83 -34.33 -10.32
C HIS A 169 -17.10 -32.86 -10.65
N ALA A 170 -17.75 -32.13 -9.73
CA ALA A 170 -17.97 -30.70 -9.91
C ALA A 170 -17.48 -29.92 -8.68
N CYS A 171 -16.83 -28.80 -8.95
CA CYS A 171 -16.20 -27.96 -7.96
C CYS A 171 -16.58 -26.49 -8.18
N ILE A 172 -16.97 -25.80 -7.10
CA ILE A 172 -17.10 -24.35 -7.08
C ILE A 172 -15.97 -23.79 -6.22
N ILE A 173 -15.13 -22.93 -6.78
CA ILE A 173 -14.02 -22.30 -6.06
C ILE A 173 -14.40 -20.86 -5.72
N PHE A 174 -14.44 -20.56 -4.42
CA PHE A 174 -14.61 -19.21 -3.89
C PHE A 174 -13.27 -18.56 -3.62
N HIS A 175 -13.00 -17.47 -4.33
CA HIS A 175 -11.87 -16.59 -4.08
C HIS A 175 -12.28 -15.57 -3.01
N ILE A 176 -11.66 -15.68 -1.83
CA ILE A 176 -11.94 -14.89 -0.63
C ILE A 176 -10.75 -13.95 -0.38
N ARG A 177 -11.04 -12.71 0.03
CA ARG A 177 -10.01 -11.78 0.50
C ARG A 177 -10.00 -11.73 2.04
N ARG A 178 -8.81 -11.70 2.64
CA ARG A 178 -8.63 -11.69 4.11
C ARG A 178 -9.07 -10.39 4.79
N ASP A 179 -9.25 -9.31 4.03
CA ASP A 179 -9.55 -7.94 4.49
C ASP A 179 -11.06 -7.62 4.56
N TYR A 180 -11.94 -8.60 4.32
CA TYR A 180 -13.38 -8.35 4.19
C TYR A 180 -14.21 -9.27 5.11
N GLU A 181 -14.66 -8.74 6.26
CA GLU A 181 -15.37 -9.53 7.30
C GLU A 181 -16.86 -9.77 7.02
N SER A 182 -17.52 -9.03 6.12
CA SER A 182 -18.98 -8.86 6.23
C SER A 182 -19.87 -9.89 5.51
N ASN A 183 -19.34 -10.77 4.65
CA ASN A 183 -20.18 -11.69 3.84
C ASN A 183 -19.86 -13.19 3.91
N LEU A 184 -18.75 -13.60 4.55
CA LEU A 184 -18.34 -15.01 4.63
C LEU A 184 -19.36 -15.91 5.32
N ILE A 185 -19.95 -15.45 6.42
CA ILE A 185 -20.85 -16.27 7.26
C ILE A 185 -22.18 -16.58 6.55
N LYS A 186 -22.65 -15.74 5.61
CA LYS A 186 -23.94 -15.92 4.92
C LYS A 186 -23.91 -17.00 3.82
N SER A 187 -22.73 -17.46 3.38
CA SER A 187 -22.56 -18.46 2.32
C SER A 187 -22.06 -19.83 2.80
N ASN A 188 -21.56 -19.94 4.02
CA ASN A 188 -20.82 -21.12 4.49
C ASN A 188 -21.68 -22.37 4.76
N PHE A 189 -23.00 -22.31 4.65
CA PHE A 189 -23.86 -23.48 4.84
C PHE A 189 -24.74 -23.74 3.63
N ILE A 190 -24.12 -23.82 2.45
CA ILE A 190 -24.75 -24.46 1.30
C ILE A 190 -24.80 -25.97 1.59
N CYS A 191 -25.98 -26.48 1.96
CA CYS A 191 -26.18 -27.88 2.31
C CYS A 191 -25.94 -28.82 1.11
N GLY A 192 -25.39 -30.01 1.38
CA GLY A 192 -25.27 -31.12 0.43
C GLY A 192 -23.98 -31.18 -0.39
N TRP A 193 -23.12 -30.15 -0.36
CA TRP A 193 -21.80 -30.18 -1.01
C TRP A 193 -20.70 -30.23 0.05
N LYS A 194 -19.63 -30.99 -0.19
CA LYS A 194 -18.48 -31.06 0.72
C LYS A 194 -17.74 -29.73 0.66
N GLN A 195 -17.43 -29.14 1.81
CA GLN A 195 -16.71 -27.87 1.87
C GLN A 195 -15.29 -28.07 2.38
N ILE A 196 -14.35 -27.37 1.80
CA ILE A 196 -12.96 -27.37 2.22
C ILE A 196 -12.31 -26.00 1.98
N THR A 197 -11.39 -25.61 2.85
CA THR A 197 -10.54 -24.44 2.64
C THR A 197 -9.15 -24.89 2.15
N ILE A 198 -8.76 -24.43 0.97
CA ILE A 198 -7.43 -24.60 0.37
C ILE A 198 -6.85 -23.21 0.17
N GLU A 199 -5.94 -22.80 1.04
CA GLU A 199 -5.45 -21.43 1.08
C GLU A 199 -4.75 -21.01 -0.22
N SER A 200 -3.86 -21.88 -0.72
CA SER A 200 -3.14 -21.73 -1.98
C SER A 200 -3.55 -22.82 -2.97
N LEU A 201 -4.06 -22.43 -4.15
CA LEU A 201 -4.35 -23.40 -5.21
C LEU A 201 -3.08 -23.99 -5.84
N LYS A 202 -1.98 -23.22 -5.84
CA LYS A 202 -0.68 -23.66 -6.35
C LYS A 202 0.03 -24.57 -5.34
N SER A 203 0.76 -25.56 -5.84
CA SER A 203 1.67 -26.35 -5.01
C SER A 203 2.71 -25.45 -4.37
N LEU A 204 2.84 -25.55 -3.05
CA LEU A 204 3.95 -24.96 -2.33
C LEU A 204 5.18 -25.83 -2.55
N GLU A 205 6.33 -25.22 -2.77
CA GLU A 205 7.63 -25.92 -2.83
C GLU A 205 7.96 -26.59 -1.49
N ALA A 206 7.31 -26.15 -0.41
CA ALA A 206 7.47 -26.64 0.95
C ALA A 206 6.14 -26.66 1.75
N PRO A 207 5.74 -27.81 2.33
CA PRO A 207 4.63 -27.90 3.27
C PRO A 207 4.81 -27.02 4.52
N LEU A 208 3.74 -26.41 5.03
CA LEU A 208 3.79 -25.57 6.23
C LEU A 208 4.31 -26.35 7.46
N MET A 209 3.96 -27.63 7.57
CA MET A 209 4.41 -28.52 8.66
C MET A 209 5.92 -28.61 8.79
N ASP A 210 6.66 -28.44 7.69
CA ASP A 210 8.12 -28.54 7.74
C ASP A 210 8.76 -27.34 8.45
N PHE A 211 7.99 -26.26 8.65
CA PHE A 211 8.39 -25.04 9.35
C PHE A 211 7.77 -24.88 10.74
N LEU A 212 6.72 -25.63 11.06
CA LEU A 212 6.04 -25.51 12.35
C LEU A 212 6.90 -26.06 13.48
N ASP A 213 6.80 -25.41 14.64
CA ASP A 213 7.47 -25.79 15.90
C ASP A 213 9.02 -25.83 15.85
N LYS A 214 9.61 -25.29 14.77
CA LYS A 214 11.06 -25.14 14.61
C LYS A 214 11.50 -23.69 14.76
N PRO A 215 12.59 -23.41 15.50
CA PRO A 215 13.17 -22.07 15.52
C PRO A 215 13.72 -21.72 14.13
N LEU A 216 13.63 -20.44 13.77
CA LEU A 216 14.08 -19.92 12.47
C LEU A 216 15.54 -20.33 12.14
N TYR A 217 16.39 -20.44 13.16
CA TYR A 217 17.77 -20.92 13.03
C TYR A 217 17.88 -22.34 12.48
N GLU A 218 17.04 -23.28 12.93
CA GLU A 218 17.05 -24.66 12.43
C GLU A 218 16.49 -24.73 11.01
N ILE A 219 15.52 -23.89 10.69
CA ILE A 219 14.98 -23.76 9.32
C ILE A 219 16.09 -23.28 8.39
N ILE A 220 16.80 -22.19 8.74
CA ILE A 220 17.87 -21.59 7.93
C ILE A 220 19.05 -22.55 7.71
N ASN A 221 19.38 -23.39 8.70
CA ASN A 221 20.50 -24.32 8.60
C ASN A 221 20.11 -25.73 8.14
N SER A 222 18.84 -25.94 7.75
CA SER A 222 18.38 -27.22 7.24
C SER A 222 18.83 -27.44 5.80
N GLU A 223 19.06 -28.70 5.43
CA GLU A 223 19.30 -29.14 4.04
C GLU A 223 18.15 -28.73 3.09
N PHE A 224 16.99 -28.41 3.67
CA PHE A 224 15.80 -27.90 3.01
C PHE A 224 15.91 -26.42 2.61
N PHE A 225 16.56 -25.58 3.43
CA PHE A 225 16.84 -24.19 3.08
C PHE A 225 17.84 -24.08 1.92
N GLU A 226 18.81 -24.99 1.82
CA GLU A 226 19.69 -25.04 0.63
C GLU A 226 18.91 -25.33 -0.66
N LYS A 227 17.86 -26.18 -0.61
CA LYS A 227 16.95 -26.42 -1.75
C LYS A 227 16.12 -25.19 -2.12
N ILE A 228 15.61 -24.44 -1.13
CA ILE A 228 14.85 -23.19 -1.34
C ILE A 228 15.76 -22.06 -1.86
N VAL A 229 17.00 -21.97 -1.36
CA VAL A 229 18.01 -21.03 -1.86
C VAL A 229 18.45 -21.40 -3.28
N GLY A 230 18.42 -22.69 -3.64
CA GLY A 230 18.69 -23.20 -4.99
C GLY A 230 17.54 -23.03 -5.99
N SER A 231 16.28 -22.89 -5.56
CA SER A 231 15.10 -22.77 -6.45
C SER A 231 14.80 -21.30 -6.82
N THR A 232 15.48 -20.79 -7.84
CA THR A 232 15.13 -19.59 -8.65
C THR A 232 14.70 -18.25 -8.02
N LYS A 233 14.59 -18.07 -6.70
CA LYS A 233 14.52 -16.75 -6.04
C LYS A 233 15.06 -16.85 -4.59
N PRO A 234 16.22 -16.25 -4.28
CA PRO A 234 16.81 -16.36 -2.95
C PRO A 234 15.92 -15.69 -1.89
N PHE A 235 15.96 -16.21 -0.66
CA PHE A 235 15.33 -15.66 0.55
C PHE A 235 15.53 -14.15 0.69
N GLU A 236 16.68 -13.63 0.28
CA GLU A 236 17.00 -12.20 0.22
C GLU A 236 16.02 -11.39 -0.65
N LYS A 237 15.50 -11.99 -1.73
CA LYS A 237 14.50 -11.40 -2.62
C LYS A 237 13.09 -11.50 -2.05
N ILE A 238 12.75 -12.57 -1.34
CA ILE A 238 11.48 -12.67 -0.58
C ILE A 238 11.48 -11.64 0.56
N LEU A 239 12.62 -11.48 1.24
CA LEU A 239 12.81 -10.48 2.28
C LEU A 239 12.70 -9.05 1.74
N LYS A 240 13.27 -8.77 0.56
CA LYS A 240 13.20 -7.47 -0.11
C LYS A 240 11.85 -7.16 -0.76
N ASP A 241 11.20 -8.14 -1.38
CA ASP A 241 10.01 -7.93 -2.20
C ASP A 241 8.71 -8.13 -1.40
N GLU A 242 8.64 -9.08 -0.46
CA GLU A 242 7.41 -9.43 0.26
C GLU A 242 7.45 -9.01 1.74
N LEU A 243 8.61 -9.11 2.40
CA LEU A 243 8.73 -8.83 3.84
C LEU A 243 8.99 -7.36 4.12
N LEU A 244 9.85 -6.68 3.33
CA LEU A 244 9.96 -5.22 3.32
C LEU A 244 8.63 -4.58 2.91
N TRP A 245 7.89 -5.21 2.00
CA TRP A 245 6.52 -4.86 1.65
C TRP A 245 5.58 -4.94 2.84
N CYS A 246 5.47 -6.11 3.47
CA CYS A 246 4.68 -6.29 4.68
C CYS A 246 5.07 -5.28 5.78
N LEU A 247 6.37 -5.10 6.04
CA LEU A 247 6.87 -4.20 7.09
C LEU A 247 6.63 -2.71 6.77
N SER A 248 6.67 -2.31 5.50
CA SER A 248 6.32 -0.95 5.07
C SER A 248 4.80 -0.71 5.03
N CYS A 249 4.00 -1.71 4.66
CA CYS A 249 2.54 -1.65 4.66
C CYS A 249 1.95 -1.70 6.08
N ILE A 250 2.64 -2.35 7.03
CA ILE A 250 2.29 -2.32 8.45
C ILE A 250 2.46 -0.89 9.02
N LYS A 251 3.21 0.00 8.35
CA LYS A 251 3.54 1.33 8.90
C LYS A 251 3.33 2.57 8.05
N TYR A 252 2.84 2.42 6.84
CA TYR A 252 2.34 3.54 6.07
C TYR A 252 0.84 3.38 5.84
N GLN A 253 0.07 3.54 6.91
CA GLN A 253 -1.26 4.12 6.75
C GLN A 253 -1.07 5.59 6.35
N HIS A 254 -0.78 5.84 5.07
CA HIS A 254 -1.27 7.07 4.48
C HIS A 254 -2.79 6.92 4.45
N SER A 255 -3.43 7.37 5.53
CA SER A 255 -4.78 7.90 5.44
C SER A 255 -4.82 8.86 4.26
N ASN A 256 -5.97 8.96 3.59
CA ASN A 256 -6.18 9.82 2.43
C ASN A 256 -5.89 11.29 2.76
N VAL A 257 -4.64 11.74 2.85
CA VAL A 257 -4.35 13.10 3.26
C VAL A 257 -4.12 13.97 2.02
N ASN A 258 -5.20 14.19 1.27
CA ASN A 258 -5.31 15.20 0.22
C ASN A 258 -5.25 16.65 0.78
N TYR A 259 -4.64 16.87 1.96
CA TYR A 259 -4.74 18.13 2.67
C TYR A 259 -3.50 18.99 2.41
N ILE A 260 -3.79 20.21 1.99
CA ILE A 260 -2.83 21.29 1.97
C ILE A 260 -2.66 21.75 3.41
N ARG A 261 -1.45 22.13 3.81
CA ARG A 261 -1.12 22.67 5.14
C ARG A 261 -2.16 23.66 5.68
N LYS A 262 -2.60 24.61 4.86
CA LYS A 262 -3.62 25.60 5.22
C LYS A 262 -4.95 24.96 5.65
N THR A 263 -5.35 23.86 5.00
CA THR A 263 -6.57 23.14 5.36
C THR A 263 -6.41 22.46 6.71
N ALA A 264 -5.27 21.80 6.98
CA ALA A 264 -5.02 21.17 8.28
C ALA A 264 -4.98 22.17 9.45
N GLN A 265 -4.57 23.42 9.17
CA GLN A 265 -4.55 24.51 10.15
C GLN A 265 -5.94 25.07 10.50
N ILE A 266 -6.95 24.83 9.66
CA ILE A 266 -8.30 25.41 9.82
C ILE A 266 -9.34 24.34 10.12
N MET A 267 -9.27 23.19 9.45
CA MET A 267 -10.22 22.09 9.59
C MET A 267 -10.13 21.49 10.99
N THR A 268 -11.28 21.34 11.65
CA THR A 268 -11.36 20.74 12.98
C THR A 268 -11.35 19.21 12.91
N PHE A 269 -11.01 18.54 14.01
CA PHE A 269 -11.13 17.07 14.08
C PHE A 269 -12.57 16.60 13.86
N HIS A 270 -13.57 17.36 14.30
CA HIS A 270 -14.99 17.06 14.04
C HIS A 270 -15.30 17.03 12.55
N GLU A 271 -14.88 18.06 11.82
CA GLU A 271 -15.07 18.16 10.37
C GLU A 271 -14.33 17.05 9.63
N PHE A 272 -13.10 16.77 10.05
CA PHE A 272 -12.28 15.69 9.49
C PHE A 272 -12.92 14.32 9.67
N ILE A 273 -13.33 13.97 10.90
CA ILE A 273 -13.94 12.67 11.20
C ILE A 273 -15.22 12.51 10.39
N LYS A 274 -16.08 13.53 10.34
CA LYS A 274 -17.30 13.50 9.51
C LYS A 274 -17.02 13.28 8.03
N LYS A 275 -15.97 13.91 7.51
CA LYS A 275 -15.60 13.84 6.09
C LYS A 275 -15.03 12.48 5.70
N GLU A 276 -14.24 11.85 6.57
CA GLU A 276 -13.61 10.56 6.29
C GLU A 276 -14.54 9.35 6.55
N SER A 277 -15.62 9.56 7.31
CA SER A 277 -16.60 8.52 7.61
C SER A 277 -17.50 8.23 6.40
N ALA A 278 -17.52 6.99 5.94
CA ALA A 278 -18.42 6.53 4.89
C ALA A 278 -19.86 6.28 5.41
N ASP A 279 -19.98 5.92 6.69
CA ASP A 279 -21.25 5.66 7.38
C ASP A 279 -21.20 6.03 8.87
N ASP A 280 -22.36 5.92 9.54
CA ASP A 280 -22.51 6.28 10.96
C ASP A 280 -21.67 5.38 11.90
N ASN A 281 -21.39 4.13 11.51
CA ASN A 281 -20.61 3.21 12.33
C ASN A 281 -19.13 3.56 12.28
N GLU A 282 -18.61 3.89 11.09
CA GLU A 282 -17.25 4.40 10.92
C GLU A 282 -17.05 5.73 11.66
N TYR A 283 -18.06 6.60 11.65
CA TYR A 283 -18.03 7.84 12.43
C TYR A 283 -17.90 7.57 13.94
N VAL A 284 -18.68 6.63 14.48
CA VAL A 284 -18.60 6.27 15.90
C VAL A 284 -17.22 5.70 16.25
N ASN A 285 -16.66 4.84 15.40
CA ASN A 285 -15.34 4.25 15.61
C ASN A 285 -14.22 5.30 15.59
N LEU A 286 -14.17 6.15 14.56
CA LEU A 286 -13.18 7.21 14.44
C LEU A 286 -13.29 8.23 15.58
N LYS A 287 -14.51 8.53 16.01
CA LYS A 287 -14.75 9.39 17.16
C LYS A 287 -14.22 8.78 18.45
N SER A 288 -14.46 7.48 18.69
CA SER A 288 -13.92 6.77 19.86
C SER A 288 -12.39 6.79 19.90
N LEU A 289 -11.74 6.50 18.76
CA LEU A 289 -10.27 6.57 18.64
C LEU A 289 -9.74 7.98 18.91
N PHE A 290 -10.42 9.01 18.41
CA PHE A 290 -10.07 10.40 18.70
C PHE A 290 -10.23 10.73 20.19
N GLU A 291 -11.30 10.27 20.83
CA GLU A 291 -11.54 10.50 22.27
C GLU A 291 -10.42 9.88 23.11
N GLU A 292 -9.97 8.67 22.81
CA GLU A 292 -8.81 8.03 23.46
C GLU A 292 -7.50 8.79 23.21
N PHE A 293 -7.27 9.23 21.97
CA PHE A 293 -6.13 10.08 21.62
C PHE A 293 -6.16 11.39 22.41
N ALA A 294 -7.30 12.06 22.48
CA ALA A 294 -7.45 13.34 23.18
C ALA A 294 -7.24 13.21 24.69
N ILE A 295 -7.73 12.13 25.31
CA ILE A 295 -7.47 11.81 26.72
C ILE A 295 -5.96 11.66 26.96
N SER A 296 -5.30 10.85 26.13
CA SER A 296 -3.87 10.59 26.25
C SER A 296 -3.05 11.87 26.07
N TRP A 297 -3.35 12.61 25.00
CA TRP A 297 -2.71 13.87 24.67
C TRP A 297 -2.83 14.91 25.80
N ASN A 298 -4.04 15.11 26.33
CA ASN A 298 -4.30 16.07 27.40
C ASN A 298 -3.64 15.67 28.73
N SER A 299 -3.50 14.37 29.00
CA SER A 299 -2.84 13.89 30.20
C SER A 299 -1.34 14.21 30.19
N ILE A 300 -0.68 14.03 29.04
CA ILE A 300 0.78 14.14 28.94
C ILE A 300 1.24 15.57 28.73
N ILE A 301 0.50 16.41 27.97
CA ILE A 301 0.98 17.76 27.60
C ILE A 301 1.25 18.65 28.81
N SER A 302 0.51 18.43 29.90
CA SER A 302 0.68 19.17 31.15
C SER A 302 2.08 18.99 31.76
N HIS A 303 2.74 17.86 31.51
CA HIS A 303 4.06 17.52 32.03
C HIS A 303 5.23 18.04 31.19
N ILE A 304 4.98 18.71 30.07
CA ILE A 304 6.02 19.13 29.12
C ILE A 304 6.05 20.64 29.03
N ASP A 305 7.10 21.26 29.58
CA ASP A 305 7.25 22.72 29.57
C ASP A 305 8.15 23.24 28.44
N GLN A 306 9.07 22.40 27.95
CA GLN A 306 10.05 22.78 26.94
C GLN A 306 10.19 21.72 25.85
N TYR A 307 10.37 22.17 24.60
CA TYR A 307 10.70 21.32 23.46
C TYR A 307 11.71 22.04 22.55
N GLN A 308 12.81 21.38 22.18
CA GLN A 308 13.89 21.94 21.35
C GLN A 308 14.42 23.31 21.82
N SER A 309 14.46 23.55 23.14
CA SER A 309 14.87 24.81 23.76
C SER A 309 13.87 25.98 23.64
N GLU A 310 12.65 25.71 23.14
CA GLU A 310 11.52 26.64 23.15
C GLU A 310 10.55 26.28 24.28
N GLU A 311 10.03 27.30 24.98
CA GLU A 311 9.01 27.13 26.00
C GLU A 311 7.63 26.95 25.35
N LEU A 312 6.91 25.89 25.74
CA LEU A 312 5.57 25.61 25.23
C LEU A 312 4.53 26.46 25.96
N LEU A 313 4.36 27.70 25.49
CA LEU A 313 3.38 28.65 26.01
C LEU A 313 1.96 28.31 25.50
N ASN A 314 0.94 28.55 26.33
CA ASN A 314 -0.48 28.39 25.97
C ASN A 314 -0.88 27.00 25.46
N LYS A 315 -0.53 25.96 26.24
CA LYS A 315 -0.84 24.55 25.94
C LYS A 315 -2.34 24.35 25.66
N PRO A 316 -2.74 23.92 24.45
CA PRO A 316 -4.14 23.75 24.10
C PRO A 316 -4.72 22.49 24.74
N HIS A 317 -6.02 22.51 25.01
CA HIS A 317 -6.76 21.33 25.45
C HIS A 317 -7.38 20.61 24.25
N MET A 318 -6.86 19.42 23.90
CA MET A 318 -7.32 18.62 22.75
C MET A 318 -8.79 18.26 22.88
N ASN A 319 -9.54 18.66 21.86
CA ASN A 319 -10.97 18.43 21.71
C ASN A 319 -11.33 18.45 20.22
N LEU A 320 -12.57 18.07 19.90
CA LEU A 320 -13.05 17.93 18.53
C LEU A 320 -13.02 19.23 17.71
N GLU A 321 -13.04 20.39 18.35
CA GLU A 321 -13.03 21.70 17.69
C GLU A 321 -11.62 22.23 17.40
N LEU A 322 -10.58 21.56 17.89
CA LEU A 322 -9.22 21.95 17.55
C LEU A 322 -8.87 21.55 16.11
N PRO A 323 -8.01 22.35 15.44
CA PRO A 323 -7.55 22.01 14.10
C PRO A 323 -6.74 20.71 14.05
N VAL A 324 -6.90 19.96 12.94
CA VAL A 324 -6.24 18.66 12.72
C VAL A 324 -4.72 18.75 12.81
N ILE A 325 -4.12 19.91 12.52
CA ILE A 325 -2.68 20.16 12.63
C ILE A 325 -2.07 19.76 13.99
N PHE A 326 -2.85 19.81 15.08
CA PHE A 326 -2.40 19.40 16.42
C PHE A 326 -2.23 17.88 16.58
N GLY A 327 -2.79 17.09 15.66
CA GLY A 327 -2.64 15.63 15.61
C GLY A 327 -1.67 15.16 14.53
N LEU A 328 -0.93 16.05 13.88
CA LEU A 328 0.04 15.71 12.85
C LEU A 328 1.46 15.87 13.39
N VAL A 329 2.34 14.91 13.07
CA VAL A 329 3.76 14.97 13.44
C VAL A 329 4.44 16.04 12.59
N GLU A 330 4.52 17.27 13.09
CA GLU A 330 5.16 18.38 12.39
C GLU A 330 6.01 19.22 13.35
N GLN A 331 7.29 19.34 13.06
CA GLN A 331 8.25 20.10 13.88
C GLN A 331 8.10 21.63 13.81
N LYS A 332 6.98 22.16 13.31
CA LYS A 332 6.74 23.61 13.20
C LYS A 332 5.32 23.95 13.62
N ASN A 333 5.14 25.22 14.01
CA ASN A 333 3.84 25.80 14.35
C ASN A 333 3.07 24.96 15.39
N ASN A 334 1.82 24.62 15.12
CA ASN A 334 0.93 23.89 16.03
C ASN A 334 1.20 22.38 16.07
N GLY A 335 2.00 21.81 15.18
CA GLY A 335 2.35 20.38 15.25
C GLY A 335 3.45 20.07 16.26
N ILE A 336 4.15 21.10 16.77
CA ILE A 336 5.26 20.95 17.73
C ILE A 336 4.81 20.23 19.00
N TYR A 337 3.55 20.42 19.38
CA TYR A 337 3.00 19.82 20.58
C TYR A 337 3.03 18.29 20.45
N LEU A 338 2.48 17.72 19.36
CA LEU A 338 2.52 16.27 19.15
C LEU A 338 3.96 15.73 19.15
N CYS A 339 4.87 16.44 18.50
CA CYS A 339 6.29 16.10 18.50
C CYS A 339 6.89 16.10 19.91
N ALA A 340 6.51 17.05 20.76
CA ALA A 340 6.97 17.15 22.13
C ALA A 340 6.49 15.99 23.01
N ILE A 341 5.21 15.59 22.90
CA ILE A 341 4.72 14.41 23.65
C ILE A 341 5.41 13.15 23.19
N LEU A 342 5.54 12.94 21.88
CA LEU A 342 6.18 11.74 21.37
C LEU A 342 7.63 11.67 21.84
N ASP A 343 8.39 12.77 21.75
CA ASP A 343 9.75 12.86 22.28
C ASP A 343 9.82 12.58 23.79
N PHE A 344 8.93 13.15 24.58
CA PHE A 344 8.85 12.92 26.03
C PHE A 344 8.56 11.45 26.37
N LEU A 345 7.57 10.83 25.72
CA LEU A 345 7.22 9.43 25.93
C LEU A 345 8.35 8.49 25.54
N ILE A 346 9.00 8.75 24.40
CA ILE A 346 10.13 7.93 23.94
C ILE A 346 11.32 8.08 24.89
N LYS A 347 11.58 9.29 25.40
CA LYS A 347 12.60 9.51 26.43
C LYS A 347 12.30 8.73 27.70
N LEU A 348 11.08 8.83 28.24
CA LEU A 348 10.69 8.03 29.41
C LEU A 348 10.86 6.52 29.19
N HIS A 349 10.49 6.03 28.02
CA HIS A 349 10.66 4.63 27.64
C HIS A 349 12.15 4.23 27.57
N ASN A 350 12.99 5.03 26.92
CA ASN A 350 14.41 4.75 26.79
C ASN A 350 15.17 4.93 28.12
N GLU A 351 14.83 5.94 28.93
CA GLU A 351 15.40 6.19 30.26
C GLU A 351 15.14 5.00 31.19
N PHE A 352 13.94 4.43 31.18
CA PHE A 352 13.66 3.20 31.92
C PHE A 352 14.59 2.06 31.51
N LEU A 353 14.83 1.88 30.19
CA LEU A 353 15.74 0.84 29.72
C LEU A 353 17.20 1.14 30.09
N ASP A 354 17.62 2.41 30.06
CA ASP A 354 18.96 2.84 30.49
C ASP A 354 19.17 2.56 31.99
N ASP A 355 18.18 2.84 32.83
CA ASP A 355 18.20 2.51 34.26
C ASP A 355 18.36 1.01 34.48
N ILE A 356 17.66 0.17 33.71
CA ILE A 356 17.79 -1.29 33.79
C ILE A 356 19.18 -1.76 33.33
N ILE A 357 19.77 -1.16 32.28
CA ILE A 357 21.15 -1.48 31.84
C ILE A 357 22.17 -1.21 32.94
N ASN A 358 21.97 -0.12 33.70
CA ASN A 358 22.88 0.29 34.75
C ASN A 358 22.85 -0.63 35.98
N ILE A 359 21.87 -1.53 36.10
CA ILE A 359 21.81 -2.51 37.19
C ILE A 359 22.85 -3.62 36.95
N PRO A 360 23.83 -3.82 37.86
CA PRO A 360 24.80 -4.90 37.75
C PRO A 360 24.13 -6.27 37.86
N ILE A 361 24.21 -7.07 36.80
CA ILE A 361 23.53 -8.38 36.69
C ILE A 361 24.07 -9.39 37.71
N GLU A 362 25.30 -9.19 38.19
CA GLU A 362 25.90 -10.02 39.25
C GLU A 362 25.20 -9.84 40.60
N GLU A 363 24.59 -8.67 40.83
CA GLU A 363 23.88 -8.34 42.06
C GLU A 363 22.39 -8.69 41.98
N CYS A 364 21.80 -8.74 40.77
CA CYS A 364 20.38 -9.03 40.56
C CYS A 364 20.12 -10.40 39.90
N LYS A 365 19.84 -11.42 40.74
CA LYS A 365 19.52 -12.79 40.28
C LYS A 365 18.31 -12.86 39.35
N SER A 366 17.36 -11.95 39.51
CA SER A 366 16.11 -11.88 38.74
C SER A 366 16.34 -11.51 37.27
N LEU A 367 17.49 -10.90 36.96
CA LEU A 367 17.93 -10.57 35.60
C LEU A 367 18.84 -11.67 34.99
N ASN A 368 19.10 -12.79 35.69
CA ASN A 368 19.99 -13.83 35.15
C ASN A 368 19.47 -14.49 33.85
N PHE A 369 18.15 -14.50 33.59
CA PHE A 369 17.61 -15.00 32.31
C PHE A 369 18.18 -14.24 31.10
N ILE A 370 18.61 -13.00 31.33
CA ILE A 370 19.23 -12.13 30.34
C ILE A 370 20.64 -12.63 29.95
N LYS A 371 21.41 -13.21 30.89
CA LYS A 371 22.72 -13.81 30.57
C LYS A 371 22.61 -14.89 29.51
N ASN A 372 21.56 -15.70 29.53
CA ASN A 372 21.35 -16.79 28.58
C ASN A 372 21.03 -16.29 27.16
N LEU A 373 20.48 -15.08 27.00
CA LEU A 373 20.19 -14.47 25.69
C LEU A 373 21.44 -13.87 25.03
N SER A 374 22.43 -13.46 25.83
CA SER A 374 23.66 -12.79 25.35
C SER A 374 24.62 -13.67 24.54
N TRP A 375 24.47 -14.99 24.56
CA TRP A 375 25.35 -15.92 23.82
C TRP A 375 25.12 -15.90 22.31
N ASN A 376 23.96 -15.42 21.85
CA ASN A 376 23.59 -15.38 20.42
C ASN A 376 23.97 -14.08 19.71
N TYR A 377 24.31 -13.02 20.45
CA TYR A 377 24.69 -11.73 19.87
C TYR A 377 26.18 -11.48 20.12
N LEU A 378 26.99 -11.78 19.12
CA LEU A 378 28.40 -11.38 19.08
C LEU A 378 28.50 -9.85 19.25
N ASN A 379 28.82 -9.41 20.47
CA ASN A 379 29.25 -8.05 20.88
C ASN A 379 28.24 -6.98 21.39
N SER A 380 27.18 -7.26 22.15
CA SER A 380 26.59 -6.15 22.94
C SER A 380 26.02 -6.51 24.30
N LYS A 381 26.37 -5.68 25.28
CA LYS A 381 25.80 -5.58 26.64
C LYS A 381 24.31 -5.12 26.64
N MET A 382 23.60 -5.21 25.52
CA MET A 382 22.26 -4.62 25.35
C MET A 382 21.22 -5.72 25.19
N TYR A 383 20.18 -5.66 26.03
CA TYR A 383 19.17 -6.71 26.21
C TYR A 383 17.82 -6.37 25.56
N PHE A 384 17.86 -5.40 24.64
CA PHE A 384 16.73 -4.89 23.89
C PHE A 384 17.11 -4.74 22.41
N ILE A 385 16.10 -4.66 21.56
CA ILE A 385 16.29 -4.45 20.11
C ILE A 385 16.45 -2.95 19.86
N ILE A 386 17.48 -2.53 19.12
CA ILE A 386 17.60 -1.14 18.70
C ILE A 386 16.83 -0.96 17.39
N SER A 387 15.80 -0.12 17.39
CA SER A 387 14.97 0.13 16.20
C SER A 387 14.43 1.56 16.18
N THR A 388 13.76 1.95 15.10
CA THR A 388 13.07 3.25 15.03
C THR A 388 11.63 3.12 15.51
N VAL A 389 11.02 4.23 15.93
CA VAL A 389 9.60 4.26 16.32
C VAL A 389 8.72 3.85 15.15
N ALA A 390 9.13 4.20 13.94
CA ALA A 390 8.53 3.75 12.69
C ALA A 390 8.84 2.28 12.33
N GLN A 391 9.35 1.44 13.24
CA GLN A 391 9.50 -0.02 13.02
C GLN A 391 9.00 -0.91 14.19
N ALA A 392 8.73 -0.35 15.37
CA ALA A 392 8.12 -1.07 16.51
C ALA A 392 6.65 -1.52 16.35
N GLN A 393 6.32 -2.66 16.94
CA GLN A 393 4.97 -3.17 17.19
C GLN A 393 4.52 -2.85 18.61
N ASP A 394 3.24 -3.07 18.93
CA ASP A 394 2.65 -2.75 20.24
C ASP A 394 3.41 -3.44 21.39
N ASP A 395 3.78 -4.71 21.21
CA ASP A 395 4.53 -5.48 22.20
C ASP A 395 5.96 -4.97 22.43
N ASN A 396 6.49 -4.12 21.54
CA ASN A 396 7.81 -3.51 21.73
C ASN A 396 7.80 -2.31 22.70
N PHE A 397 6.62 -1.73 22.99
CA PHE A 397 6.47 -0.65 23.95
C PHE A 397 6.36 -1.18 25.38
N ILE A 398 6.87 -0.43 26.36
CA ILE A 398 6.74 -0.81 27.76
C ILE A 398 5.29 -0.55 28.21
N ASN A 399 4.59 -1.62 28.59
CA ASN A 399 3.25 -1.51 29.17
C ASN A 399 3.35 -1.43 30.71
N TYR A 400 3.12 -0.23 31.23
CA TYR A 400 3.12 0.08 32.66
C TYR A 400 1.84 -0.34 33.40
N GLU A 401 0.84 -0.91 32.72
CA GLU A 401 -0.40 -1.35 33.34
C GLU A 401 -0.13 -2.38 34.44
N TRP A 402 -0.54 -2.02 35.66
CA TRP A 402 -0.34 -2.84 36.84
C TRP A 402 -1.29 -4.05 36.83
N ASN A 403 -0.76 -5.23 37.16
CA ASN A 403 -1.55 -6.45 37.25
C ASN A 403 -1.36 -7.11 38.61
N ASP A 404 -2.40 -7.04 39.45
CA ASP A 404 -2.43 -7.62 40.81
C ASP A 404 -2.15 -9.13 40.83
N LYS A 405 -2.26 -9.84 39.70
CA LYS A 405 -1.86 -11.24 39.59
C LYS A 405 -0.38 -11.45 39.95
N ILE A 406 0.46 -10.41 39.89
CA ILE A 406 1.87 -10.50 40.29
C ILE A 406 2.03 -10.63 41.81
N LEU A 407 1.09 -10.11 42.60
CA LEU A 407 1.09 -10.21 44.06
C LEU A 407 0.67 -11.59 44.58
N LYS A 408 0.32 -12.53 43.68
CA LYS A 408 -0.06 -13.90 44.03
C LYS A 408 1.11 -14.75 44.55
N TYR A 409 2.35 -14.27 44.41
CA TYR A 409 3.55 -14.93 44.94
C TYR A 409 3.79 -14.57 46.40
N ASN A 410 2.77 -14.77 47.25
CA ASN A 410 2.87 -14.60 48.69
C ASN A 410 2.71 -15.94 49.44
N GLN A 411 3.41 -16.05 50.56
CA GLN A 411 3.25 -17.10 51.56
C GLN A 411 2.60 -16.50 52.81
N ARG A 412 1.61 -17.18 53.37
CA ARG A 412 0.98 -16.79 54.64
C ARG A 412 1.85 -17.28 55.79
N ASN A 413 2.39 -16.36 56.59
CA ASN A 413 3.07 -16.74 57.81
C ASN A 413 2.03 -16.96 58.93
N MET A 414 1.68 -18.22 59.21
CA MET A 414 0.70 -18.59 60.24
C MET A 414 1.31 -18.63 61.66
N GLY A 415 2.51 -18.11 61.86
CA GLY A 415 3.32 -18.33 63.07
C GLY A 415 3.02 -17.44 64.29
N ILE A 416 2.20 -16.38 64.18
CA ILE A 416 1.97 -15.47 65.32
C ILE A 416 0.48 -15.13 65.42
N LYS A 417 -0.14 -15.48 66.55
CA LYS A 417 -1.53 -15.16 66.89
C LYS A 417 -1.79 -13.66 66.70
N GLY A 418 -2.55 -13.30 65.67
CA GLY A 418 -3.24 -12.01 65.58
C GLY A 418 -2.90 -11.10 64.39
N ASN A 419 -1.79 -11.31 63.66
CA ASN A 419 -1.47 -10.52 62.47
C ASN A 419 -1.09 -11.44 61.29
N VAL A 420 -1.88 -11.37 60.21
CA VAL A 420 -1.60 -12.09 58.96
C VAL A 420 -0.50 -11.33 58.22
N ASN A 421 0.76 -11.72 58.45
CA ASN A 421 1.88 -11.18 57.69
C ASN A 421 2.02 -11.96 56.37
N PHE A 422 1.91 -11.24 55.24
CA PHE A 422 2.19 -11.75 53.91
C PHE A 422 3.70 -11.66 53.64
N ILE A 423 4.33 -12.79 53.32
CA ILE A 423 5.73 -12.83 52.87
C ILE A 423 5.72 -12.99 51.35
N PHE A 424 6.21 -12.00 50.62
CA PHE A 424 6.26 -12.04 49.16
C PHE A 424 7.58 -12.63 48.66
N ASP A 425 7.50 -13.48 47.63
CA ASP A 425 8.67 -13.94 46.87
C ASP A 425 9.09 -12.85 45.88
N LEU A 426 9.88 -11.89 46.39
CA LEU A 426 10.33 -10.74 45.64
C LEU A 426 11.12 -11.13 44.39
N GLN A 427 11.94 -12.18 44.44
CA GLN A 427 12.72 -12.63 43.28
C GLN A 427 11.82 -13.11 42.13
N LYS A 428 10.76 -13.86 42.46
CA LYS A 428 9.80 -14.33 41.45
C LYS A 428 8.95 -13.20 40.87
N ILE A 429 8.62 -12.20 41.69
CA ILE A 429 7.93 -10.98 41.27
C ILE A 429 8.83 -10.19 40.31
N GLU A 430 10.07 -9.91 40.72
CA GLU A 430 11.07 -9.20 39.92
C GLU A 430 11.32 -9.89 38.58
N MET A 431 11.49 -11.22 38.56
CA MET A 431 11.70 -11.97 37.31
C MET A 431 10.50 -11.83 36.35
N LYS A 432 9.27 -11.80 36.86
CA LYS A 432 8.08 -11.57 36.05
C LYS A 432 7.97 -10.14 35.54
N LEU A 433 8.31 -9.15 36.38
CA LEU A 433 8.36 -7.75 35.97
C LEU A 433 9.42 -7.55 34.88
N ALA A 434 10.62 -8.08 35.06
CA ALA A 434 11.69 -7.99 34.09
C ALA A 434 11.30 -8.61 32.74
N ARG A 435 10.63 -9.77 32.74
CA ARG A 435 10.09 -10.35 31.50
C ARG A 435 9.03 -9.47 30.84
N LYS A 436 8.14 -8.83 31.60
CA LYS A 436 7.08 -7.97 31.05
C LYS A 436 7.62 -6.63 30.53
N LEU A 437 8.58 -6.04 31.24
CA LEU A 437 9.02 -4.66 31.05
C LEU A 437 10.32 -4.54 30.25
N VAL A 438 11.09 -5.61 30.06
CA VAL A 438 12.42 -5.55 29.41
C VAL A 438 12.50 -6.48 28.20
N LEU A 439 11.97 -7.70 28.29
CA LEU A 439 12.06 -8.68 27.19
C LEU A 439 11.32 -8.17 25.96
N ASP A 440 11.95 -8.30 24.79
CA ASP A 440 11.45 -7.89 23.47
C ASP A 440 11.08 -6.40 23.33
N LYS A 441 11.44 -5.58 24.32
CA LYS A 441 11.29 -4.13 24.24
C LYS A 441 12.36 -3.53 23.34
N VAL A 442 12.00 -2.44 22.68
CA VAL A 442 12.86 -1.76 21.71
C VAL A 442 13.45 -0.52 22.35
N TYR A 443 14.75 -0.32 22.21
CA TYR A 443 15.37 0.98 22.43
C TYR A 443 15.27 1.81 21.17
N PHE A 444 14.56 2.92 21.27
CA PHE A 444 14.27 3.75 20.12
C PHE A 444 15.46 4.64 19.80
N LYS A 445 16.03 4.49 18.60
CA LYS A 445 17.03 5.43 18.08
C LYS A 445 16.36 6.51 17.24
N MET A 446 17.00 7.68 17.20
CA MET A 446 16.64 8.73 16.25
C MET A 446 16.96 8.31 14.82
N GLU A 447 16.19 8.82 13.87
CA GLU A 447 16.51 8.73 12.44
C GLU A 447 17.68 9.65 12.07
N ASN A 448 18.16 9.55 10.82
CA ASN A 448 19.25 10.36 10.28
C ASN A 448 19.02 11.88 10.44
N ASN A 449 17.76 12.29 10.56
CA ASN A 449 17.37 13.68 10.72
C ASN A 449 17.43 14.16 12.18
N GLN A 450 17.98 13.35 13.11
CA GLN A 450 18.04 13.62 14.56
C GLN A 450 16.66 13.68 15.25
N PHE A 451 15.63 13.09 14.64
CA PHE A 451 14.28 13.01 15.19
C PHE A 451 13.81 11.56 15.22
N TYR A 452 12.92 11.23 16.16
CA TYR A 452 12.38 9.87 16.29
C TYR A 452 11.36 9.49 15.21
N LEU A 453 10.71 10.49 14.61
CA LEU A 453 9.67 10.32 13.59
C LEU A 453 9.86 11.36 12.47
N LYS A 454 9.49 10.98 11.25
CA LYS A 454 9.46 11.89 10.09
C LYS A 454 8.29 12.87 10.18
N ASN A 455 8.50 14.06 9.62
CA ASN A 455 7.44 15.04 9.49
C ASN A 455 6.34 14.56 8.54
N PHE A 456 5.12 14.94 8.87
CA PHE A 456 3.95 14.77 8.03
C PHE A 456 4.15 15.44 6.67
N SER A 457 3.84 14.72 5.59
CA SER A 457 4.02 15.19 4.22
C SER A 457 2.72 15.76 3.66
N PHE A 458 2.65 17.09 3.54
CA PHE A 458 1.49 17.77 2.95
C PHE A 458 1.52 17.76 1.42
N LYS A 459 0.34 17.91 0.81
CA LYS A 459 0.21 18.10 -0.64
C LYS A 459 1.01 19.33 -1.10
N TYR A 460 1.70 19.21 -2.24
CA TYR A 460 2.64 20.19 -2.80
C TYR A 460 3.96 20.38 -2.03
N GLU A 461 4.21 19.67 -0.93
CA GLU A 461 5.45 19.80 -0.15
C GLU A 461 6.52 18.75 -0.51
N LEU A 462 6.26 17.88 -1.49
CA LEU A 462 7.20 16.84 -1.92
C LEU A 462 8.61 17.39 -2.18
N PHE A 463 8.71 18.44 -3.01
CA PHE A 463 9.99 19.04 -3.38
C PHE A 463 10.55 19.98 -2.31
N HIS A 464 9.76 20.38 -1.33
CA HIS A 464 10.29 21.06 -0.14
C HIS A 464 11.01 20.05 0.79
N ASN A 465 10.42 18.86 0.96
CA ASN A 465 10.97 17.81 1.82
C ASN A 465 12.07 17.00 1.13
N SER A 466 11.98 16.82 -0.19
CA SER A 466 12.96 16.11 -1.01
C SER A 466 13.16 16.79 -2.37
N PRO A 467 13.89 17.93 -2.42
CA PRO A 467 14.08 18.72 -3.66
C PRO A 467 14.63 17.94 -4.85
N LYS A 468 15.42 16.90 -4.58
CA LYS A 468 16.13 16.08 -5.59
C LYS A 468 15.48 14.73 -5.81
N ILE A 469 14.22 14.53 -5.39
CA ILE A 469 13.57 13.20 -5.42
C ILE A 469 13.59 12.55 -6.82
N LEU A 470 13.28 13.32 -7.87
CA LEU A 470 13.29 12.80 -9.24
C LEU A 470 14.71 12.36 -9.63
N PHE A 471 15.71 13.16 -9.32
CA PHE A 471 17.11 12.88 -9.62
C PHE A 471 17.63 11.68 -8.83
N ASP A 472 17.27 11.56 -7.55
CA ASP A 472 17.60 10.43 -6.68
C ASP A 472 17.00 9.13 -7.27
N ILE A 473 15.75 9.18 -7.74
CA ILE A 473 15.10 8.04 -8.38
C ILE A 473 15.75 7.70 -9.72
N LYS A 474 16.09 8.68 -10.57
CA LYS A 474 16.80 8.45 -11.84
C LYS A 474 18.14 7.71 -11.63
N LYS A 475 18.81 7.92 -10.49
CA LYS A 475 20.06 7.22 -10.15
C LYS A 475 19.86 5.75 -9.82
N VAL A 476 18.71 5.40 -9.25
CA VAL A 476 18.40 4.03 -8.78
C VAL A 476 17.62 3.23 -9.83
N LEU A 477 16.67 3.89 -10.51
CA LEU A 477 15.80 3.32 -11.54
C LEU A 477 16.09 3.98 -12.90
N LEU A 478 16.48 3.16 -13.88
CA LEU A 478 16.73 3.61 -15.24
C LEU A 478 15.41 4.04 -15.89
N GLN A 479 15.26 5.34 -16.14
CA GLN A 479 14.07 5.90 -16.77
C GLN A 479 14.15 5.88 -18.30
N VAL A 480 13.01 5.66 -18.95
CA VAL A 480 12.84 5.64 -20.41
C VAL A 480 11.71 6.60 -20.78
N PRO A 481 11.84 7.41 -21.86
CA PRO A 481 10.76 8.26 -22.31
C PRO A 481 9.54 7.45 -22.78
N ILE A 482 8.36 8.03 -22.64
CA ILE A 482 7.13 7.44 -23.16
C ILE A 482 7.12 7.61 -24.70
N PRO A 483 6.79 6.56 -25.48
CA PRO A 483 6.63 6.68 -26.93
C PRO A 483 5.64 7.77 -27.33
N GLY A 484 5.96 8.55 -28.38
CA GLY A 484 5.20 9.76 -28.74
C GLY A 484 3.74 9.51 -29.12
N ASP A 485 3.45 8.38 -29.75
CA ASP A 485 2.10 7.89 -30.04
C ASP A 485 1.28 7.66 -28.75
N LYS A 486 1.92 7.09 -27.72
CA LYS A 486 1.29 6.89 -26.41
C LYS A 486 1.11 8.20 -25.63
N ILE A 487 2.03 9.17 -25.76
CA ILE A 487 1.88 10.50 -25.14
C ILE A 487 0.58 11.17 -25.63
N LEU A 488 0.31 11.12 -26.93
CA LEU A 488 -0.91 11.72 -27.50
C LEU A 488 -2.18 11.05 -26.94
N MET A 489 -2.17 9.73 -26.74
CA MET A 489 -3.29 9.03 -26.10
C MET A 489 -3.51 9.48 -24.65
N ILE A 490 -2.42 9.61 -23.87
CA ILE A 490 -2.50 10.06 -22.47
C ILE A 490 -3.03 11.51 -22.41
N LEU A 491 -2.52 12.40 -23.27
CA LEU A 491 -2.97 13.80 -23.33
C LEU A 491 -4.44 13.91 -23.77
N ALA A 492 -4.89 13.09 -24.74
CA ALA A 492 -6.30 13.06 -25.14
C ALA A 492 -7.22 12.61 -23.99
N PHE A 493 -6.78 11.65 -23.18
CA PHE A 493 -7.51 11.24 -21.97
C PHE A 493 -7.59 12.36 -20.93
N PHE A 494 -6.49 13.09 -20.71
CA PHE A 494 -6.47 14.26 -19.81
C PHE A 494 -7.39 15.39 -20.30
N GLN A 495 -7.55 15.55 -21.61
CA GLN A 495 -8.46 16.55 -22.19
C GLN A 495 -9.93 16.15 -22.03
N GLN A 496 -10.28 14.87 -22.22
CA GLN A 496 -11.64 14.36 -21.98
C GLN A 496 -12.08 14.52 -20.52
N SER A 497 -11.14 14.44 -19.57
CA SER A 497 -11.40 14.69 -18.15
C SER A 497 -11.55 16.19 -17.81
N ASN A 498 -11.14 17.10 -18.69
CA ASN A 498 -11.28 18.55 -18.51
C ASN A 498 -12.48 19.15 -19.29
N SER A 499 -13.06 18.45 -20.27
CA SER A 499 -14.19 18.95 -21.08
C SER A 499 -15.54 18.64 -20.44
N SER A 500 -16.17 19.66 -19.86
CA SER A 500 -17.50 19.61 -19.21
C SER A 500 -18.68 19.63 -20.19
N ILE A 501 -18.56 19.06 -21.40
CA ILE A 501 -19.61 19.17 -22.43
C ILE A 501 -19.87 17.82 -23.11
N ILE A 502 -21.00 17.21 -22.71
CA ILE A 502 -21.83 16.22 -23.42
C ILE A 502 -21.25 14.80 -23.53
N LEU A 503 -21.60 13.95 -22.56
CA LEU A 503 -22.37 12.72 -22.77
C LEU A 503 -22.69 12.08 -21.41
N ASN A 504 -23.99 11.84 -21.16
CA ASN A 504 -24.54 11.11 -20.02
C ASN A 504 -24.10 9.63 -20.04
N SER A 505 -22.83 9.37 -19.78
CA SER A 505 -22.35 8.07 -19.35
C SER A 505 -21.71 8.25 -17.99
N SER A 506 -22.16 7.47 -17.01
CA SER A 506 -21.73 7.48 -15.61
C SER A 506 -20.30 6.91 -15.44
N THR A 507 -19.33 7.42 -16.21
CA THR A 507 -17.92 7.09 -16.05
C THR A 507 -17.25 8.22 -15.27
N ASN A 508 -16.73 7.86 -14.09
CA ASN A 508 -16.12 8.74 -13.12
C ASN A 508 -15.04 9.63 -13.76
N LEU A 509 -15.25 10.95 -13.79
CA LEU A 509 -14.23 11.91 -14.25
C LEU A 509 -12.98 11.83 -13.36
N VAL A 510 -11.80 11.73 -14.00
CA VAL A 510 -10.50 11.66 -13.31
C VAL A 510 -10.06 13.06 -12.89
N ASN A 511 -9.84 13.28 -11.59
CA ASN A 511 -9.20 14.49 -11.09
C ASN A 511 -7.67 14.38 -11.26
N LEU A 512 -7.10 15.13 -12.20
CA LEU A 512 -5.65 15.15 -12.47
C LEU A 512 -4.81 15.54 -11.25
N SER A 513 -5.36 16.37 -10.34
CA SER A 513 -4.67 16.76 -9.11
C SER A 513 -4.53 15.61 -8.12
N ASP A 514 -5.50 14.69 -8.09
CA ASP A 514 -5.45 13.50 -7.25
C ASP A 514 -4.52 12.44 -7.86
N LEU A 515 -4.54 12.31 -9.20
CA LEU A 515 -3.60 11.44 -9.91
C LEU A 515 -2.15 11.90 -9.72
N LEU A 516 -1.88 13.21 -9.80
CA LEU A 516 -0.55 13.76 -9.56
C LEU A 516 -0.07 13.42 -8.15
N PHE A 517 -0.92 13.61 -7.14
CA PHE A 517 -0.62 13.30 -5.75
C PHE A 517 -0.35 11.80 -5.53
N LEU A 518 -1.10 10.92 -6.19
CA LEU A 518 -0.82 9.48 -6.18
C LEU A 518 0.61 9.19 -6.69
N PHE A 519 1.02 9.84 -7.79
CA PHE A 519 2.40 9.69 -8.26
C PHE A 519 3.43 10.28 -7.29
N GLU A 520 3.14 11.38 -6.60
CA GLU A 520 4.02 11.91 -5.55
C GLU A 520 4.24 10.89 -4.43
N ILE A 521 3.18 10.22 -3.98
CA ILE A 521 3.27 9.12 -3.02
C ILE A 521 4.13 7.99 -3.59
N MET A 522 3.88 7.56 -4.83
CA MET A 522 4.66 6.51 -5.47
C MET A 522 6.16 6.85 -5.51
N LEU A 523 6.52 8.10 -5.85
CA LEU A 523 7.91 8.55 -5.88
C LEU A 523 8.54 8.48 -4.47
N CYS A 524 7.82 8.88 -3.42
CA CYS A 524 8.27 8.72 -2.04
C CYS A 524 8.55 7.25 -1.72
N PHE A 525 7.61 6.35 -1.99
CA PHE A 525 7.78 4.92 -1.71
C PHE A 525 8.97 4.32 -2.46
N ILE A 526 9.11 4.63 -3.75
CA ILE A 526 10.24 4.17 -4.56
C ILE A 526 11.57 4.57 -3.92
N LYS A 527 11.68 5.83 -3.48
CA LYS A 527 12.88 6.36 -2.82
C LYS A 527 13.12 5.69 -1.46
N GLU A 528 12.09 5.61 -0.62
CA GLU A 528 12.22 5.09 0.75
C GLU A 528 12.53 3.59 0.79
N LEU A 529 11.90 2.82 -0.09
CA LEU A 529 12.06 1.37 -0.17
C LEU A 529 13.24 0.97 -1.07
N SER A 530 13.93 1.94 -1.67
CA SER A 530 15.06 1.71 -2.57
C SER A 530 14.74 0.69 -3.66
N ILE A 531 13.59 0.86 -4.32
CA ILE A 531 13.08 -0.08 -5.31
C ILE A 531 13.92 -0.02 -6.57
N GLN A 532 14.32 -1.20 -7.07
CA GLN A 532 15.24 -1.33 -8.21
C GLN A 532 14.61 -2.02 -9.44
N ASN A 533 13.34 -2.44 -9.37
CA ASN A 533 12.69 -3.17 -10.45
C ASN A 533 12.03 -2.23 -11.49
N ASN A 534 12.79 -1.83 -12.51
CA ASN A 534 12.33 -0.97 -13.61
C ASN A 534 11.13 -1.53 -14.42
N ASN A 535 11.00 -2.87 -14.48
CA ASN A 535 10.03 -3.55 -15.32
C ASN A 535 8.69 -3.83 -14.60
N MET A 536 8.64 -3.60 -13.29
CA MET A 536 7.41 -3.72 -12.52
C MET A 536 6.35 -2.78 -13.08
N LEU A 537 5.14 -3.28 -13.36
CA LEU A 537 4.06 -2.42 -13.81
C LEU A 537 3.70 -1.40 -12.72
N ILE A 538 3.33 -0.19 -13.13
CA ILE A 538 2.84 0.83 -12.20
C ILE A 538 1.60 0.32 -11.46
N LEU A 539 0.71 -0.39 -12.17
CA LEU A 539 -0.47 -1.00 -11.55
C LEU A 539 -0.09 -2.08 -10.53
N ASP A 540 0.86 -2.97 -10.85
CA ASP A 540 1.37 -3.96 -9.89
C ASP A 540 1.98 -3.27 -8.67
N PHE A 541 2.61 -2.11 -8.86
CA PHE A 541 3.19 -1.33 -7.77
C PHE A 541 2.13 -0.73 -6.86
N VAL A 542 1.06 -0.16 -7.42
CA VAL A 542 -0.08 0.34 -6.64
C VAL A 542 -0.74 -0.82 -5.89
N ASP A 543 -0.98 -1.94 -6.57
CA ASP A 543 -1.59 -3.14 -5.98
C ASP A 543 -0.71 -3.80 -4.92
N GLN A 544 0.61 -3.69 -5.03
CA GLN A 544 1.50 -4.14 -3.98
C GLN A 544 1.45 -3.08 -2.86
N TRP A 545 2.02 -1.90 -3.06
CA TRP A 545 2.41 -0.98 -1.99
C TRP A 545 1.32 -0.01 -1.50
N LEU A 546 0.22 0.18 -2.25
CA LEU A 546 -0.76 1.24 -2.00
C LEU A 546 -2.20 0.74 -1.76
N LYS A 547 -2.40 -0.56 -1.51
CA LYS A 547 -3.70 -1.23 -1.27
C LYS A 547 -4.64 -0.58 -0.26
N LEU A 548 -4.15 0.32 0.60
CA LEU A 548 -4.92 1.01 1.64
C LEU A 548 -5.48 2.37 1.22
N ALA A 549 -5.01 2.93 0.11
CA ALA A 549 -5.46 4.24 -0.33
C ALA A 549 -6.77 4.08 -1.12
N ARG A 550 -7.84 4.77 -0.71
CA ARG A 550 -9.17 4.73 -1.36
C ARG A 550 -9.18 5.46 -2.72
N TYR A 551 -8.15 5.30 -3.54
CA TYR A 551 -8.11 5.92 -4.86
C TYR A 551 -9.04 5.19 -5.82
N ASN A 552 -9.81 5.94 -6.61
CA ASN A 552 -10.72 5.37 -7.60
C ASN A 552 -9.92 4.75 -8.75
N ILE A 553 -9.78 3.42 -8.70
CA ILE A 553 -8.97 2.57 -9.60
C ILE A 553 -9.42 2.65 -11.07
N ALA A 554 -10.60 3.21 -11.36
CA ALA A 554 -11.05 3.41 -12.74
C ALA A 554 -10.09 4.31 -13.57
N SER A 555 -9.31 5.18 -12.92
CA SER A 555 -8.28 6.02 -13.56
C SER A 555 -6.99 5.26 -13.95
N ILE A 556 -6.85 4.00 -13.54
CA ILE A 556 -5.62 3.19 -13.62
C ILE A 556 -5.54 2.37 -14.93
N ASP A 557 -6.60 2.32 -15.74
CA ASP A 557 -6.59 1.55 -17.00
C ASP A 557 -5.48 1.98 -17.96
N ILE A 558 -5.13 3.27 -17.99
CA ILE A 558 -4.00 3.77 -18.80
C ILE A 558 -2.65 3.32 -18.23
N LEU A 559 -2.55 3.12 -16.91
CA LEU A 559 -1.32 2.70 -16.24
C LEU A 559 -1.00 1.21 -16.48
N LYS A 560 -1.93 0.42 -17.01
CA LYS A 560 -1.73 -1.02 -17.31
C LYS A 560 -0.56 -1.27 -18.27
N GLU A 561 -0.24 -0.33 -19.14
CA GLU A 561 0.81 -0.49 -20.15
C GLU A 561 2.17 0.06 -19.72
N PHE A 562 2.26 0.73 -18.56
CA PHE A 562 3.47 1.42 -18.12
C PHE A 562 4.10 0.74 -16.91
N SER A 563 5.41 0.54 -16.98
CA SER A 563 6.23 0.11 -15.84
C SER A 563 6.95 1.27 -15.16
N LEU A 564 7.57 1.00 -14.00
CA LEU A 564 8.29 1.99 -13.19
C LEU A 564 9.41 2.73 -13.95
N LYS A 565 9.92 2.19 -15.05
CA LYS A 565 10.83 2.90 -15.96
C LYS A 565 10.24 4.16 -16.61
N HIS A 566 8.91 4.32 -16.60
CA HIS A 566 8.24 5.50 -17.14
C HIS A 566 7.69 6.42 -16.05
N ILE A 567 7.90 6.12 -14.76
CA ILE A 567 7.24 6.80 -13.65
C ILE A 567 7.49 8.31 -13.65
N ILE A 568 8.73 8.73 -13.93
CA ILE A 568 9.10 10.14 -13.94
C ILE A 568 8.53 10.84 -15.17
N ALA A 569 8.61 10.20 -16.34
CA ALA A 569 8.05 10.77 -17.57
C ALA A 569 6.54 11.00 -17.45
N TYR A 570 5.84 10.07 -16.80
CA TYR A 570 4.40 10.15 -16.56
C TYR A 570 4.08 11.22 -15.50
N TYR A 571 4.82 11.27 -14.39
CA TYR A 571 4.69 12.31 -13.37
C TYR A 571 4.81 13.71 -13.99
N VAL A 572 5.88 13.94 -14.76
CA VAL A 572 6.15 15.22 -15.42
C VAL A 572 5.04 15.60 -16.40
N LEU A 573 4.47 14.62 -17.12
CA LEU A 573 3.36 14.85 -18.04
C LEU A 573 2.10 15.35 -17.31
N ILE A 574 1.75 14.72 -16.18
CA ILE A 574 0.61 15.13 -15.35
C ILE A 574 0.88 16.50 -14.70
N GLU A 575 2.08 16.67 -14.13
CA GLU A 575 2.53 17.93 -13.52
C GLU A 575 2.35 19.09 -14.49
N GLU A 576 2.75 18.90 -15.75
CA GLU A 576 2.66 19.93 -16.77
C GLU A 576 1.21 20.39 -17.03
N GLN A 577 0.24 19.47 -16.97
CA GLN A 577 -1.18 19.79 -17.13
C GLN A 577 -1.76 20.47 -15.89
N VAL A 578 -1.45 19.95 -14.70
CA VAL A 578 -1.96 20.47 -13.42
C VAL A 578 -1.38 21.84 -13.10
N ALA A 579 -0.10 22.08 -13.42
CA ALA A 579 0.54 23.36 -13.15
C ALA A 579 -0.18 24.54 -13.84
N ASN A 580 -0.72 24.33 -15.04
CA ASN A 580 -1.41 25.39 -15.80
C ASN A 580 -2.57 26.04 -15.03
N SER A 581 -3.27 25.28 -14.20
CA SER A 581 -4.43 25.78 -13.42
C SER A 581 -4.08 26.29 -12.03
N ILE A 582 -2.84 26.13 -11.54
CA ILE A 582 -2.49 26.40 -10.14
C ILE A 582 -1.35 27.43 -9.98
N ILE A 583 -0.46 27.58 -10.96
CA ILE A 583 0.74 28.44 -10.85
C ILE A 583 0.45 29.93 -10.57
N HIS A 584 -0.77 30.41 -10.83
CA HIS A 584 -1.17 31.79 -10.53
C HIS A 584 -1.56 32.00 -9.05
N ASN A 585 -1.80 30.92 -8.30
CA ASN A 585 -2.22 30.94 -6.89
C ASN A 585 -1.05 31.03 -5.90
N ILE A 586 0.15 31.40 -6.37
CA ILE A 586 1.31 31.67 -5.51
C ILE A 586 1.15 33.00 -4.75
N ASP A 587 1.90 33.14 -3.67
CA ASP A 587 1.97 34.35 -2.86
C ASP A 587 2.48 35.55 -3.68
N ASP A 588 1.96 36.75 -3.41
CA ASP A 588 2.29 37.97 -4.15
C ASP A 588 3.74 38.39 -3.97
N LYS A 589 4.42 37.94 -2.90
CA LYS A 589 5.87 38.13 -2.74
C LYS A 589 6.71 37.49 -3.86
N PHE A 590 6.12 36.56 -4.62
CA PHE A 590 6.74 35.91 -5.79
C PHE A 590 6.31 36.50 -7.13
N LYS A 591 5.54 37.59 -7.12
CA LYS A 591 5.02 38.30 -8.29
C LYS A 591 5.59 39.72 -8.40
N ILE A 592 6.85 39.92 -8.01
CA ILE A 592 7.49 41.25 -8.11
C ILE A 592 7.71 41.61 -9.58
N PRO A 593 7.29 42.81 -10.04
CA PRO A 593 7.43 43.21 -11.44
C PRO A 593 8.88 43.24 -11.94
N LEU A 594 9.08 42.89 -13.21
CA LEU A 594 10.39 42.96 -13.85
C LEU A 594 10.76 44.40 -14.22
N MET A 595 11.95 44.83 -13.82
CA MET A 595 12.58 46.06 -14.33
C MET A 595 13.02 45.90 -15.79
N GLN A 596 13.16 47.01 -16.51
CA GLN A 596 13.56 46.97 -17.93
C GLN A 596 14.89 46.26 -18.15
N GLN A 597 15.89 46.51 -17.30
CA GLN A 597 17.20 45.84 -17.36
C GLN A 597 17.09 44.30 -17.25
N MET A 598 16.12 43.80 -16.47
CA MET A 598 15.88 42.37 -16.31
C MET A 598 15.25 41.79 -17.58
N LYS A 599 14.27 42.48 -18.17
CA LYS A 599 13.66 42.10 -19.45
C LYS A 599 14.70 42.04 -20.57
N ASP A 600 15.56 43.05 -20.65
CA ASP A 600 16.65 43.09 -21.63
C ASP A 600 17.63 41.93 -21.43
N SER A 601 17.91 41.55 -20.18
CA SER A 601 18.78 40.42 -19.85
C SER A 601 18.15 39.08 -20.24
N ILE A 602 16.83 38.91 -20.04
CA ILE A 602 16.09 37.73 -20.48
C ILE A 602 16.13 37.63 -22.01
N ASN A 603 15.82 38.72 -22.73
CA ASN A 603 15.79 38.73 -24.19
C ASN A 603 17.17 38.50 -24.83
N LYS A 604 18.27 38.83 -24.14
CA LYS A 604 19.62 38.48 -24.58
C LYS A 604 19.97 37.01 -24.38
N ALA A 605 19.32 36.33 -23.43
CA ALA A 605 19.60 34.94 -23.09
C ALA A 605 18.71 33.94 -23.86
N VAL A 606 17.55 34.39 -24.32
CA VAL A 606 16.47 33.53 -24.82
C VAL A 606 16.26 33.69 -26.32
N SER A 607 16.04 32.57 -27.01
CA SER A 607 15.55 32.55 -28.38
C SER A 607 14.08 32.20 -28.43
N TYR A 608 13.29 33.12 -28.97
CA TYR A 608 11.87 32.91 -29.24
C TYR A 608 11.63 32.15 -30.56
N ASN A 609 12.59 32.23 -31.49
CA ASN A 609 12.59 31.46 -32.74
C ASN A 609 13.29 30.09 -32.60
N SER A 610 12.75 29.05 -33.22
CA SER A 610 13.23 27.66 -33.13
C SER A 610 14.56 27.37 -33.85
N GLN A 611 15.14 28.35 -34.54
CA GLN A 611 16.33 28.17 -35.40
C GLN A 611 17.67 28.54 -34.73
N ASN A 612 17.66 29.21 -33.57
CA ASN A 612 18.87 29.78 -32.98
C ASN A 612 19.49 28.87 -31.92
N GLN A 613 20.47 28.03 -32.31
CA GLN A 613 21.10 27.05 -31.42
C GLN A 613 22.07 27.65 -30.37
N GLN A 614 22.35 28.96 -30.43
CA GLN A 614 23.30 29.66 -29.55
C GLN A 614 22.64 30.29 -28.31
N LEU A 615 21.32 30.28 -28.20
CA LEU A 615 20.54 30.88 -27.13
C LEU A 615 19.62 29.84 -26.48
N ILE A 616 19.10 30.12 -25.28
CA ILE A 616 18.21 29.20 -24.57
C ILE A 616 16.82 29.22 -25.26
N PRO A 617 16.25 28.07 -25.67
CA PRO A 617 14.92 28.05 -26.25
C PRO A 617 13.85 28.58 -25.28
N ALA A 618 13.03 29.54 -25.73
CA ALA A 618 12.02 30.20 -24.89
C ALA A 618 11.06 29.20 -24.24
N ARG A 619 10.50 28.28 -25.03
CA ARG A 619 9.59 27.24 -24.55
C ARG A 619 10.19 26.36 -23.46
N ALA A 620 11.50 26.08 -23.56
CA ALA A 620 12.18 25.27 -22.59
C ALA A 620 12.44 26.02 -21.27
N LEU A 621 12.77 27.31 -21.35
CA LEU A 621 12.87 28.16 -20.15
C LEU A 621 11.51 28.37 -19.48
N VAL A 622 10.45 28.57 -20.26
CA VAL A 622 9.06 28.64 -19.74
C VAL A 622 8.72 27.38 -18.97
N LEU A 623 9.01 26.20 -19.51
CA LEU A 623 8.76 24.93 -18.83
C LEU A 623 9.58 24.79 -17.53
N ALA A 624 10.86 25.17 -17.55
CA ALA A 624 11.71 25.14 -16.36
C ALA A 624 11.22 26.10 -15.26
N LEU A 625 10.82 27.33 -15.63
CA LEU A 625 10.21 28.29 -14.70
C LEU A 625 8.86 27.78 -14.18
N LYS A 626 8.03 27.18 -15.03
CA LYS A 626 6.74 26.61 -14.63
C LYS A 626 6.91 25.52 -13.58
N ARG A 627 7.84 24.58 -13.81
CA ARG A 627 8.21 23.54 -12.85
C ARG A 627 8.76 24.14 -11.57
N PHE A 628 9.63 25.15 -11.66
CA PHE A 628 10.17 25.81 -10.47
C PHE A 628 9.06 26.46 -9.61
N ILE A 629 8.15 27.21 -10.25
CA ILE A 629 7.02 27.86 -9.57
C ILE A 629 6.14 26.80 -8.91
N TYR A 630 5.77 25.75 -9.63
CA TYR A 630 4.94 24.67 -9.12
C TYR A 630 5.60 23.95 -7.93
N ARG A 631 6.86 23.51 -8.08
CA ARG A 631 7.55 22.66 -7.10
C ARG A 631 7.99 23.41 -5.84
N PHE A 632 8.31 24.71 -5.94
CA PHE A 632 8.97 25.45 -4.84
C PHE A 632 8.21 26.70 -4.34
N LEU A 633 7.27 27.25 -5.12
CA LEU A 633 6.62 28.52 -4.77
C LEU A 633 5.14 28.39 -4.39
N LEU A 634 4.52 27.21 -4.59
CA LEU A 634 3.17 26.93 -4.11
C LEU A 634 3.09 26.84 -2.57
N VAL A 635 4.20 26.51 -1.93
CA VAL A 635 4.32 26.45 -0.47
C VAL A 635 4.97 27.73 0.03
N ASN A 636 4.46 28.27 1.12
CA ASN A 636 5.03 29.47 1.71
C ASN A 636 6.46 29.19 2.20
N SER A 637 7.44 29.84 1.57
CA SER A 637 8.85 29.68 1.85
C SER A 637 9.54 31.05 1.83
N ASN A 638 10.53 31.27 2.69
CA ASN A 638 11.23 32.55 2.82
C ASN A 638 12.44 32.61 1.89
N ILE A 639 12.21 32.38 0.60
CA ILE A 639 13.26 32.32 -0.43
C ILE A 639 13.17 33.46 -1.44
N GLU A 640 12.22 34.39 -1.27
CA GLU A 640 11.91 35.44 -2.24
C GLU A 640 13.11 36.33 -2.61
N ASN A 641 14.02 36.55 -1.66
CA ASN A 641 15.21 37.38 -1.83
C ASN A 641 16.44 36.60 -2.33
N GLN A 642 16.32 35.30 -2.56
CA GLN A 642 17.42 34.49 -3.08
C GLN A 642 17.55 34.65 -4.60
N ASN A 643 18.75 34.41 -5.13
CA ASN A 643 18.97 34.45 -6.57
C ASN A 643 18.29 33.25 -7.25
N LEU A 644 17.53 33.51 -8.31
CA LEU A 644 16.84 32.48 -9.08
C LEU A 644 17.83 31.55 -9.80
N ASN A 645 19.00 32.06 -10.18
CA ASN A 645 20.04 31.27 -10.84
C ASN A 645 20.53 30.09 -9.99
N THR A 646 20.54 30.18 -8.67
CA THR A 646 20.96 29.10 -7.76
C THR A 646 20.11 27.85 -7.98
N TYR A 647 18.81 28.03 -8.23
CA TYR A 647 17.87 26.93 -8.46
C TYR A 647 17.87 26.48 -9.92
N ILE A 648 17.81 27.42 -10.85
CA ILE A 648 17.74 27.12 -12.28
C ILE A 648 19.03 26.44 -12.79
N LEU A 649 20.17 26.72 -12.17
CA LEU A 649 21.46 26.08 -12.50
C LEU A 649 21.72 24.79 -11.72
N ASP A 650 20.90 24.44 -10.72
CA ASP A 650 20.97 23.12 -10.08
C ASP A 650 20.20 22.09 -10.91
N PHE A 651 20.92 21.45 -11.84
CA PHE A 651 20.39 20.40 -12.71
C PHE A 651 19.90 19.17 -11.94
N THR A 652 20.24 19.01 -10.66
CA THR A 652 19.71 17.91 -9.82
C THR A 652 18.28 18.15 -9.36
N LEU A 653 17.71 19.34 -9.61
CA LEU A 653 16.29 19.65 -9.37
C LEU A 653 15.36 19.22 -10.52
N ASP A 654 15.92 18.67 -11.61
CA ASP A 654 15.16 18.16 -12.77
C ASP A 654 14.15 19.18 -13.35
N LEU A 655 14.53 20.46 -13.40
CA LEU A 655 13.70 21.53 -13.95
C LEU A 655 13.72 21.55 -15.48
N TRP A 656 14.86 21.25 -16.08
CA TRP A 656 15.07 21.30 -17.52
C TRP A 656 14.74 19.96 -18.20
N THR A 657 14.57 19.98 -19.52
CA THR A 657 14.47 18.78 -20.36
C THR A 657 15.86 18.31 -20.78
N ASP A 658 16.01 16.99 -21.00
CA ASP A 658 17.32 16.35 -21.22
C ASP A 658 18.00 16.76 -22.55
N ASP A 659 17.27 17.40 -23.47
CA ASP A 659 17.75 17.85 -24.78
C ASP A 659 18.59 19.14 -24.72
N ILE A 660 18.58 19.86 -23.59
CA ILE A 660 19.27 21.16 -23.47
C ILE A 660 20.67 21.00 -22.88
N LYS A 661 21.65 21.63 -23.52
CA LYS A 661 23.04 21.65 -23.05
C LYS A 661 23.18 22.47 -21.77
N GLN A 662 23.61 21.84 -20.67
CA GLN A 662 23.81 22.49 -19.37
C GLN A 662 24.79 23.68 -19.43
N GLU A 663 25.84 23.57 -20.24
CA GLU A 663 26.84 24.63 -20.42
C GLU A 663 26.25 25.92 -21.01
N LEU A 664 25.27 25.78 -21.91
CA LEU A 664 24.58 26.90 -22.53
C LEU A 664 23.81 27.70 -21.48
N ILE A 665 23.08 27.00 -20.60
CA ILE A 665 22.29 27.60 -19.54
C ILE A 665 23.20 28.30 -18.53
N LYS A 666 24.28 27.65 -18.07
CA LYS A 666 25.26 28.23 -17.12
C LYS A 666 25.88 29.53 -17.64
N LYS A 667 26.09 29.63 -18.96
CA LYS A 667 26.71 30.81 -19.58
C LYS A 667 25.73 31.97 -19.77
N LEU A 668 24.47 31.66 -20.11
CA LEU A 668 23.52 32.66 -20.59
C LEU A 668 22.46 33.08 -19.56
N PHE A 669 22.16 32.24 -18.56
CA PHE A 669 21.05 32.51 -17.66
C PHE A 669 21.26 33.82 -16.86
N PRO A 670 20.28 34.73 -16.81
CA PRO A 670 20.43 36.02 -16.13
C PRO A 670 20.70 35.88 -14.62
N THR A 671 21.71 36.58 -14.12
CA THR A 671 22.05 36.62 -12.69
C THR A 671 21.27 37.70 -11.92
N CYS A 672 20.61 38.63 -12.62
CA CYS A 672 19.85 39.73 -12.03
C CYS A 672 18.45 39.34 -11.53
N LEU A 673 18.03 38.08 -11.70
CA LEU A 673 16.72 37.60 -11.30
C LEU A 673 16.75 36.98 -9.91
N LEU A 674 15.85 37.44 -9.05
CA LEU A 674 15.55 36.85 -7.75
C LEU A 674 14.39 35.86 -7.90
N VAL A 675 14.21 35.00 -6.91
CA VAL A 675 13.07 34.07 -6.85
C VAL A 675 11.74 34.85 -6.87
N SER A 676 11.70 36.03 -6.26
CA SER A 676 10.53 36.93 -6.29
C SER A 676 10.11 37.39 -7.69
N HIS A 677 10.99 37.28 -8.69
CA HIS A 677 10.72 37.65 -10.09
C HIS A 677 10.26 36.45 -10.94
N ALA A 678 10.26 35.22 -10.42
CA ALA A 678 10.08 34.01 -11.21
C ALA A 678 8.76 33.97 -11.99
N TYR A 679 7.65 34.34 -11.34
CA TYR A 679 6.33 34.33 -12.00
C TYR A 679 6.22 35.37 -13.11
N ASN A 680 6.67 36.61 -12.86
CA ASN A 680 6.61 37.64 -13.90
C ASN A 680 7.62 37.41 -15.02
N ALA A 681 8.73 36.72 -14.77
CA ALA A 681 9.62 36.22 -15.82
C ALA A 681 8.94 35.17 -16.67
N TYR A 682 8.25 34.21 -16.06
CA TYR A 682 7.43 33.22 -16.77
C TYR A 682 6.38 33.91 -17.65
N THR A 683 5.56 34.80 -17.08
CA THR A 683 4.48 35.50 -17.83
C THR A 683 5.04 36.36 -18.94
N PHE A 684 6.16 37.06 -18.72
CA PHE A 684 6.80 37.87 -19.75
C PHE A 684 7.21 37.02 -20.96
N ILE A 685 7.90 35.90 -20.74
CA ILE A 685 8.37 35.04 -21.84
C ILE A 685 7.19 34.39 -22.57
N VAL A 686 6.13 33.98 -21.85
CA VAL A 686 4.91 33.43 -22.47
C VAL A 686 4.26 34.45 -23.40
N ASN A 687 4.12 35.71 -22.95
CA ASN A 687 3.52 36.77 -23.76
C ASN A 687 4.34 37.08 -25.01
N GLU A 688 5.68 37.04 -24.93
CA GLU A 688 6.56 37.25 -26.10
C GLU A 688 6.43 36.11 -27.11
N ILE A 689 6.31 34.85 -26.65
CA ILE A 689 6.05 33.70 -27.53
C ILE A 689 4.71 33.86 -28.27
N GLU A 690 3.63 34.20 -27.54
CA GLU A 690 2.31 34.43 -28.14
C GLU A 690 2.31 35.62 -29.10
N GLY A 691 3.08 36.67 -28.80
CA GLY A 691 3.27 37.83 -29.67
C GLY A 691 3.97 37.48 -30.99
N GLU A 692 5.00 36.63 -30.96
CA GLU A 692 5.70 36.18 -32.17
C GLU A 692 4.86 35.21 -33.01
N GLU A 693 4.13 34.27 -32.41
CA GLU A 693 3.24 33.35 -33.15
C GLU A 693 2.14 34.09 -33.90
N ASN A 694 1.58 35.13 -33.29
CA ASN A 694 0.64 36.03 -33.95
C ASN A 694 1.31 36.75 -35.12
N ASN A 695 2.51 37.31 -34.95
CA ASN A 695 3.25 37.99 -36.01
C ASN A 695 3.67 37.07 -37.17
N GLU A 696 4.04 35.80 -36.90
CA GLU A 696 4.33 34.79 -37.94
C GLU A 696 3.06 34.37 -38.69
N SER A 697 1.91 34.26 -38.01
CA SER A 697 0.62 34.01 -38.65
C SER A 697 0.21 35.17 -39.59
N PHE A 698 0.46 36.42 -39.19
CA PHE A 698 0.23 37.59 -40.04
C PHE A 698 1.24 37.67 -41.19
N ALA A 699 2.53 37.38 -40.96
CA ALA A 699 3.56 37.37 -42.00
C ALA A 699 3.36 36.26 -43.04
N SER A 700 2.90 35.07 -42.63
CA SER A 700 2.56 33.96 -43.53
C SER A 700 1.30 34.25 -44.35
N ALA A 701 0.30 34.93 -43.78
CA ALA A 701 -0.86 35.43 -44.50
C ALA A 701 -0.50 36.51 -45.56
N TYR A 702 0.44 37.41 -45.24
CA TYR A 702 1.00 38.39 -46.18
C TYR A 702 1.85 37.74 -47.28
N SER A 703 2.62 36.70 -46.96
CA SER A 703 3.40 35.90 -47.92
C SER A 703 2.50 35.18 -48.95
N LEU A 704 1.37 34.62 -48.49
CA LEU A 704 0.36 33.99 -49.36
C LEU A 704 -0.36 35.01 -50.27
N THR A 705 -0.60 36.25 -49.80
CA THR A 705 -1.16 37.32 -50.64
C THR A 705 -0.13 37.90 -51.62
N ALA A 706 1.14 38.00 -51.24
CA ALA A 706 2.23 38.40 -52.13
C ALA A 706 2.47 37.36 -53.25
N ARG A 707 2.43 36.05 -52.93
CA ARG A 707 2.50 34.97 -53.93
C ARG A 707 1.31 34.96 -54.89
N LYS A 708 0.08 35.23 -54.40
CA LYS A 708 -1.11 35.37 -55.26
C LYS A 708 -1.04 36.58 -56.20
N ASN A 709 -0.42 37.68 -55.79
CA ASN A 709 -0.24 38.88 -56.63
C ASN A 709 0.87 38.72 -57.68
N LEU A 710 1.94 37.97 -57.39
CA LEU A 710 2.97 37.61 -58.37
C LEU A 710 2.44 36.64 -59.45
N ILE A 711 1.59 35.67 -59.08
CA ILE A 711 0.97 34.73 -60.03
C ILE A 711 -0.07 35.44 -60.94
N LYS A 712 -0.77 36.47 -60.45
CA LYS A 712 -1.67 37.29 -61.28
C LYS A 712 -0.93 38.21 -62.27
N LYS A 713 0.29 38.68 -61.94
CA LYS A 713 1.09 39.50 -62.87
C LYS A 713 1.72 38.68 -64.00
N PHE A 714 2.11 37.43 -63.75
CA PHE A 714 2.65 36.55 -64.81
C PHE A 714 1.59 36.02 -65.80
N LYS A 715 0.31 35.91 -65.39
CA LYS A 715 -0.78 35.53 -66.30
C LYS A 715 -1.29 36.63 -67.23
N LYS A 716 -0.79 37.88 -67.11
CA LYS A 716 -1.22 39.01 -67.95
C LYS A 716 -0.30 39.32 -69.13
N PHE A 717 0.81 38.57 -69.29
CA PHE A 717 1.76 38.73 -70.41
C PHE A 717 1.80 37.51 -71.36
N THR A 718 0.91 36.54 -71.18
CA THR A 718 0.71 35.42 -72.12
C THR A 718 -0.78 35.12 -72.23
N SER A 719 -1.49 35.98 -72.95
CA SER A 719 -2.79 35.70 -73.57
C SER A 719 -3.07 36.75 -74.63
#